data_AF-C5P605-F1
#
_entry.id   AF-C5P605-F1
#
_cell.length_a   1.000
_cell.length_b   1.000
_cell.length_c   1.000
_cell.angle_alpha   90.00
_cell.angle_beta   90.00
_cell.angle_gamma   90.00
#
_symmetry.space_group_name_H-M   'P 1'
#
loop_
_entity.id
_entity.type
_entity.pdbx_description
1 polymer ?
#
loop_
_entity_poly.entity_id
_entity_poly.type
_entity_poly.pdbx_seq_one_letter_code
_entity_poly.pdbx_strand_id
1 'polypeptide(L)'
;MDYSKGSKKRKAITKDVDEDPSVVSGDEYDLEALDRDDSDSSADASDSEIELIGDFSSDDGEDDDELHSDEVPSDTEPFARAKSGKIATGLDGSLDGESNDLSDDNEPNYRIEKDANGNERYIYPEINPDDNSEYSEVDEKANTIGDIPLSFYDQYPHIGYNINGKKILRPAKGQALDALLDSIEIPKGWTGLTDPSTGKPLQLSQEELELLRKVQMNEITQDGYDPYQPTIEYFTSKQEIMPLSAAPEPKRRFIPSKHEAKRIMKIVKAIREGRILPYKPPEEEDATQEGIQTYDLWADESPRPDHPMNIPAPKLPPPGYEESYHPPPEYLPDKKEKEEWENQDEEDREREYLPTDYSTLRKVPGYERFIKEKFERCLDLYLAPRVRRSKLNIDPESLLPKLPSPEELKPFPTTCATLFRGHRGRVRSLAIDPTGVWLASGGDDGTVRVWELLTGRQLWSVKLSDEDAVNVVRWRPGKEAVVLAASVGDSIYLAVPDVVNPELEAASLEVIDAGWGYATSTGTSATKKTSPVQWTRPASSLADSGVYAVIPLGYIAKSISWHRRGDYFVTVCPGTSTPASVAIAIHTLSKHLTQYPFRRRLKGGGSPQVAHFHPSKPILFVANQRSIRAYDLSRQTLVKILRPGARWISSFDIHPTSSSTSGGDNLIVGSYDRRLLWHDVDLSDRPYKTLRYHQKAIRAVKYHPHYPLFADTSDDGSLQIFHGSVTGDLLSNANIVPLKVLKGHKVTGDLGVLDLDWHPREAWCVSAGADGTCRLWM
;
A
#
# COMPACT_ATOMS: atom_id res chain seq x y z
N MET A 1 -40.30 12.14 -41.22
CA MET A 1 -39.28 11.58 -42.13
C MET A 1 -38.11 12.51 -42.05
N ASP A 2 -36.96 12.05 -41.57
CA ASP A 2 -35.64 12.60 -41.89
C ASP A 2 -34.57 11.74 -41.20
N TYR A 3 -33.71 11.14 -42.01
CA TYR A 3 -32.53 10.40 -41.57
C TYR A 3 -31.30 11.29 -41.77
N SER A 4 -30.58 11.59 -40.69
CA SER A 4 -29.19 12.04 -40.76
C SER A 4 -28.35 11.27 -39.74
N LYS A 5 -27.57 10.30 -40.22
CA LYS A 5 -26.56 9.58 -39.42
C LYS A 5 -25.34 10.49 -39.23
N GLY A 6 -25.15 10.96 -38.00
CA GLY A 6 -23.91 11.60 -37.55
C GLY A 6 -23.07 10.63 -36.72
N SER A 7 -21.86 10.33 -37.19
CA SER A 7 -20.84 9.59 -36.46
C SER A 7 -20.28 10.43 -35.30
N LYS A 8 -20.25 9.88 -34.08
CA LYS A 8 -19.45 10.45 -32.99
C LYS A 8 -18.70 9.35 -32.22
N LYS A 9 -17.38 9.50 -32.30
CA LYS A 9 -16.31 8.79 -31.59
C LYS A 9 -16.57 8.77 -30.08
N ARG A 10 -16.40 7.59 -29.46
CA ARG A 10 -16.29 7.46 -27.99
C ARG A 10 -14.95 8.02 -27.54
N LYS A 11 -14.99 9.05 -26.69
CA LYS A 11 -13.88 9.45 -25.81
C LYS A 11 -13.94 8.55 -24.58
N ALA A 12 -12.84 7.88 -24.26
CA ALA A 12 -12.63 7.33 -22.93
C ALA A 12 -12.49 8.50 -21.94
N ILE A 13 -13.33 8.51 -20.91
CA ILE A 13 -13.18 9.37 -19.73
C ILE A 13 -12.64 8.45 -18.64
N THR A 14 -11.35 8.54 -18.39
CA THR A 14 -10.75 8.10 -17.13
C THR A 14 -11.18 9.09 -16.07
N LYS A 15 -11.90 8.61 -15.06
CA LYS A 15 -12.19 9.38 -13.86
C LYS A 15 -11.19 8.93 -12.81
N ASP A 16 -10.27 9.82 -12.48
CA ASP A 16 -9.39 9.70 -11.31
C ASP A 16 -10.26 9.58 -10.06
N VAL A 17 -10.01 8.52 -9.29
CA VAL A 17 -10.50 8.37 -7.92
C VAL A 17 -9.28 8.53 -7.02
N ASP A 18 -9.34 9.54 -6.16
CA ASP A 18 -8.39 9.75 -5.08
C ASP A 18 -8.43 8.57 -4.11
N GLU A 19 -7.37 7.76 -4.09
CA GLU A 19 -7.14 6.73 -3.08
C GLU A 19 -6.40 7.33 -1.87
N ASP A 20 -7.05 7.32 -0.71
CA ASP A 20 -6.40 7.45 0.58
C ASP A 20 -5.59 6.17 0.89
N PRO A 21 -4.31 6.26 1.30
CA PRO A 21 -3.46 5.09 1.51
C PRO A 21 -3.77 4.40 2.85
N SER A 22 -4.53 3.30 2.80
CA SER A 22 -4.60 2.32 3.88
C SER A 22 -3.35 1.44 3.88
N VAL A 23 -2.38 1.78 4.73
CA VAL A 23 -1.18 0.98 4.98
C VAL A 23 -1.55 -0.21 5.86
N VAL A 24 -1.74 -1.39 5.25
CA VAL A 24 -1.68 -2.69 5.93
C VAL A 24 -0.23 -3.16 5.89
N SER A 25 0.52 -2.88 6.96
CA SER A 25 1.85 -3.46 7.17
C SER A 25 1.69 -4.78 7.93
N GLY A 26 1.74 -5.89 7.21
CA GLY A 26 2.03 -7.20 7.76
C GLY A 26 3.53 -7.43 7.72
N ASP A 27 4.23 -7.14 8.82
CA ASP A 27 5.60 -7.61 9.04
C ASP A 27 5.52 -8.86 9.92
N GLU A 28 5.64 -10.02 9.26
CA GLU A 28 5.96 -11.28 9.91
C GLU A 28 7.48 -11.32 10.09
N TYR A 29 7.91 -11.42 11.35
CA TYR A 29 9.32 -11.44 11.71
C TYR A 29 9.92 -12.80 11.39
N ASP A 30 10.86 -12.79 10.46
CA ASP A 30 11.84 -13.84 10.23
C ASP A 30 12.88 -13.79 11.37
N LEU A 31 12.94 -14.85 12.16
CA LEU A 31 13.89 -15.09 13.24
C LEU A 31 14.14 -16.59 13.28
N GLU A 32 15.25 -17.04 12.68
CA GLU A 32 16.25 -17.89 13.34
C GLU A 32 17.41 -18.19 12.39
N ALA A 33 18.52 -17.49 12.62
CA ALA A 33 19.85 -17.89 12.16
C ALA A 33 20.79 -17.76 13.36
N LEU A 34 21.12 -18.90 14.00
CA LEU A 34 22.32 -19.09 14.81
C LEU A 34 22.73 -20.57 14.82
N ASP A 35 23.84 -20.83 14.13
CA ASP A 35 24.97 -21.71 14.44
C ASP A 35 24.78 -23.05 15.16
N ARG A 36 25.20 -24.12 14.47
CA ARG A 36 26.10 -25.11 15.06
C ARG A 36 26.90 -25.90 14.01
N ASP A 37 28.21 -25.79 14.14
CA ASP A 37 29.26 -26.60 13.49
C ASP A 37 29.44 -27.97 14.17
N ASP A 38 30.12 -28.85 13.41
CA ASP A 38 30.95 -30.01 13.76
C ASP A 38 30.38 -31.45 13.88
N SER A 39 30.71 -32.21 12.82
CA SER A 39 31.51 -33.46 12.78
C SER A 39 30.99 -34.81 13.31
N ASP A 40 31.05 -35.78 12.39
CA ASP A 40 31.48 -37.19 12.49
C ASP A 40 30.62 -38.29 13.15
N SER A 41 30.06 -39.10 12.23
CA SER A 41 30.38 -40.52 12.03
C SER A 41 29.51 -41.64 12.64
N SER A 42 29.01 -42.44 11.69
CA SER A 42 28.99 -43.91 11.63
C SER A 42 27.81 -44.72 12.19
N ALA A 43 27.28 -45.52 11.25
CA ALA A 43 26.70 -46.86 11.37
C ALA A 43 25.38 -46.99 12.14
N ASP A 44 24.37 -47.75 11.70
CA ASP A 44 24.32 -48.80 10.71
C ASP A 44 22.84 -49.15 10.43
N ALA A 45 22.65 -49.94 9.38
CA ALA A 45 21.51 -50.84 9.13
C ALA A 45 20.31 -50.33 8.29
N SER A 46 20.35 -50.81 7.05
CA SER A 46 19.28 -51.49 6.31
C SER A 46 18.07 -50.67 5.85
N ASP A 47 18.03 -50.38 4.55
CA ASP A 47 17.02 -51.03 3.72
C ASP A 47 17.50 -51.21 2.28
N SER A 48 17.09 -52.34 1.72
CA SER A 48 17.50 -52.98 0.48
C SER A 48 16.96 -52.31 -0.80
N GLU A 49 17.84 -52.14 -1.78
CA GLU A 49 17.49 -52.22 -3.21
C GLU A 49 17.14 -53.67 -3.57
N ILE A 50 16.02 -53.84 -4.28
CA ILE A 50 15.52 -55.02 -5.02
C ILE A 50 14.41 -54.39 -5.90
N GLU A 51 14.38 -54.41 -7.23
CA GLU A 51 14.90 -55.35 -8.23
C GLU A 51 14.65 -56.82 -7.89
N LEU A 52 13.45 -57.28 -8.24
CA LEU A 52 13.11 -58.67 -8.58
C LEU A 52 12.22 -58.55 -9.84
N ILE A 53 12.59 -58.99 -11.05
CA ILE A 53 13.07 -60.34 -11.45
C ILE A 53 12.19 -61.37 -10.74
N GLY A 54 11.21 -61.96 -11.40
CA GLY A 54 11.46 -62.92 -12.47
C GLY A 54 10.67 -64.18 -12.08
N ASP A 55 9.96 -64.79 -13.00
CA ASP A 55 10.53 -65.61 -14.08
C ASP A 55 10.14 -67.07 -13.78
N PHE A 56 10.20 -67.86 -14.83
CA PHE A 56 10.03 -69.30 -14.94
C PHE A 56 8.59 -69.82 -15.07
N SER A 57 8.24 -70.55 -16.13
CA SER A 57 9.05 -71.27 -17.15
C SER A 57 8.16 -71.50 -18.38
N SER A 58 8.50 -71.09 -19.60
CA SER A 58 9.58 -71.53 -20.52
C SER A 58 9.25 -72.80 -21.33
N ASP A 59 9.79 -72.77 -22.56
CA ASP A 59 9.92 -73.79 -23.62
C ASP A 59 8.69 -74.08 -24.52
N ASP A 60 8.80 -74.10 -25.86
CA ASP A 60 10.00 -74.20 -26.71
C ASP A 60 9.74 -73.84 -28.20
N GLY A 61 10.77 -73.28 -28.85
CA GLY A 61 11.20 -73.40 -30.26
C GLY A 61 10.39 -72.75 -31.40
N GLU A 62 10.98 -72.18 -32.47
CA GLU A 62 12.38 -72.02 -32.91
C GLU A 62 12.37 -71.11 -34.17
N ASP A 63 13.54 -70.57 -34.50
CA ASP A 63 13.89 -69.49 -35.43
C ASP A 63 13.77 -69.79 -36.94
N ASP A 64 13.77 -68.73 -37.77
CA ASP A 64 14.77 -68.47 -38.84
C ASP A 64 14.33 -67.37 -39.84
N ASP A 65 15.10 -66.28 -39.80
CA ASP A 65 15.91 -65.68 -40.87
C ASP A 65 15.35 -64.92 -42.11
N GLU A 66 15.85 -63.67 -42.14
CA GLU A 66 16.51 -62.94 -43.24
C GLU A 66 15.81 -62.73 -44.58
N LEU A 67 15.70 -61.46 -44.98
CA LEU A 67 16.24 -60.98 -46.26
C LEU A 67 16.42 -59.45 -46.28
N HIS A 68 17.52 -59.07 -46.91
CA HIS A 68 18.25 -57.80 -46.87
C HIS A 68 17.69 -56.67 -47.76
N SER A 69 18.22 -55.48 -47.44
CA SER A 69 18.29 -54.21 -48.16
C SER A 69 18.91 -54.25 -49.57
N ASP A 70 18.52 -53.30 -50.41
CA ASP A 70 19.38 -52.57 -51.38
C ASP A 70 18.77 -51.16 -51.54
N GLU A 71 19.40 -50.13 -50.97
CA GLU A 71 20.32 -49.18 -51.64
C GLU A 71 19.70 -48.31 -52.74
N VAL A 72 19.71 -47.00 -52.49
CA VAL A 72 19.45 -45.92 -53.45
C VAL A 72 20.77 -45.19 -53.70
N PRO A 73 21.30 -45.18 -54.95
CA PRO A 73 22.32 -44.20 -55.35
C PRO A 73 21.84 -43.14 -56.36
N SER A 74 22.41 -41.93 -56.20
CA SER A 74 22.39 -40.71 -57.02
C SER A 74 22.90 -40.91 -58.48
N ASP A 75 22.81 -40.04 -59.50
CA ASP A 75 22.61 -38.59 -59.63
C ASP A 75 22.37 -38.21 -61.14
N THR A 76 22.03 -36.94 -61.43
CA THR A 76 22.05 -36.18 -62.72
C THR A 76 20.77 -36.03 -63.61
N GLU A 77 20.30 -34.77 -63.70
CA GLU A 77 19.33 -34.01 -64.56
C GLU A 77 19.27 -34.36 -66.08
N PRO A 78 18.29 -33.89 -66.94
CA PRO A 78 17.43 -32.67 -66.82
C PRO A 78 15.94 -32.72 -67.31
N PHE A 79 15.20 -31.66 -66.95
CA PHE A 79 14.03 -30.98 -67.59
C PHE A 79 13.20 -31.64 -68.73
N ALA A 80 11.85 -31.63 -68.61
CA ALA A 80 10.91 -30.96 -69.55
C ALA A 80 9.39 -31.10 -69.21
N ARG A 81 8.81 -30.05 -68.63
CA ARG A 81 7.64 -29.24 -69.07
C ARG A 81 6.41 -29.92 -69.74
N ALA A 82 5.24 -29.84 -69.09
CA ALA A 82 3.89 -29.67 -69.71
C ALA A 82 2.86 -29.16 -68.66
N LYS A 83 2.68 -27.83 -68.51
CA LYS A 83 1.56 -26.99 -68.99
C LYS A 83 0.11 -27.41 -68.63
N SER A 84 -0.39 -26.72 -67.59
CA SER A 84 -1.65 -25.96 -67.48
C SER A 84 -2.76 -26.15 -68.54
N GLY A 85 -3.96 -26.51 -68.06
CA GLY A 85 -5.25 -26.15 -68.65
C GLY A 85 -6.08 -25.35 -67.63
N LYS A 86 -6.41 -24.09 -67.96
CA LYS A 86 -7.33 -23.22 -67.20
C LYS A 86 -8.77 -23.70 -67.38
N ILE A 87 -9.56 -23.67 -66.29
CA ILE A 87 -11.03 -23.70 -66.32
C ILE A 87 -11.54 -22.27 -66.23
N ALA A 88 -12.49 -21.96 -67.11
CA ALA A 88 -13.16 -20.69 -67.29
C ALA A 88 -14.17 -20.37 -66.17
N THR A 89 -14.21 -19.09 -65.81
CA THR A 89 -15.35 -18.41 -65.19
C THR A 89 -16.30 -17.88 -66.26
N GLY A 90 -17.59 -17.81 -65.93
CA GLY A 90 -18.59 -17.09 -66.72
C GLY A 90 -20.02 -17.37 -66.23
N LEU A 91 -20.53 -16.52 -65.33
CA LEU A 91 -21.96 -16.25 -65.20
C LEU A 91 -22.19 -14.80 -65.62
N ASP A 92 -23.21 -14.64 -66.45
CA ASP A 92 -23.63 -13.46 -67.19
C ASP A 92 -24.34 -12.43 -66.29
N GLY A 93 -24.23 -11.15 -66.67
CA GLY A 93 -24.73 -9.99 -65.92
C GLY A 93 -24.46 -8.70 -66.68
N SER A 94 -25.12 -8.56 -67.82
CA SER A 94 -25.07 -7.47 -68.80
C SER A 94 -25.66 -6.15 -68.28
N LEU A 95 -25.07 -5.01 -68.69
CA LEU A 95 -25.75 -3.80 -69.23
C LEU A 95 -24.77 -2.61 -69.43
N ASP A 96 -24.30 -2.50 -70.67
CA ASP A 96 -24.06 -1.33 -71.55
C ASP A 96 -23.46 0.02 -71.05
N GLY A 97 -22.35 0.41 -71.69
CA GLY A 97 -21.84 1.80 -71.74
C GLY A 97 -20.45 2.00 -72.36
N GLU A 98 -20.37 2.02 -73.70
CA GLU A 98 -19.41 2.73 -74.59
C GLU A 98 -17.89 2.42 -74.63
N SER A 99 -17.51 1.72 -75.72
CA SER A 99 -16.36 1.91 -76.64
C SER A 99 -14.98 2.37 -76.14
N ASN A 100 -13.97 1.49 -76.25
CA ASN A 100 -12.93 1.60 -77.31
C ASN A 100 -12.02 0.36 -77.37
N ASP A 101 -11.63 0.03 -78.60
CA ASP A 101 -10.76 -1.03 -79.10
C ASP A 101 -9.66 -1.56 -78.16
N LEU A 102 -9.47 -2.89 -78.14
CA LEU A 102 -8.23 -3.52 -78.62
C LEU A 102 -8.36 -5.06 -78.72
N SER A 103 -7.79 -5.53 -79.82
CA SER A 103 -7.84 -6.83 -80.48
C SER A 103 -6.93 -7.92 -79.90
N ASP A 104 -7.36 -9.18 -80.08
CA ASP A 104 -6.58 -10.41 -80.33
C ASP A 104 -5.48 -10.84 -79.33
N ASP A 105 -5.85 -11.71 -78.38
CA ASP A 105 -4.93 -12.45 -77.48
C ASP A 105 -5.16 -13.98 -77.51
N ASN A 106 -5.75 -14.52 -78.58
CA ASN A 106 -6.01 -15.96 -78.74
C ASN A 106 -5.14 -16.64 -79.80
N GLU A 107 -3.96 -16.10 -80.11
CA GLU A 107 -2.93 -16.85 -80.84
C GLU A 107 -2.03 -17.63 -79.86
N PRO A 108 -1.72 -18.92 -80.10
CA PRO A 108 -0.81 -19.67 -79.25
C PRO A 108 0.58 -19.04 -79.27
N ASN A 109 1.17 -18.82 -78.08
CA ASN A 109 2.48 -18.18 -77.85
C ASN A 109 3.69 -19.06 -78.28
N TYR A 110 3.56 -19.76 -79.41
CA TYR A 110 4.61 -20.56 -80.04
C TYR A 110 4.30 -20.74 -81.53
N ARG A 111 5.34 -20.92 -82.35
CA ARG A 111 5.21 -21.30 -83.77
C ARG A 111 5.55 -22.77 -83.94
N ILE A 112 4.82 -23.47 -84.80
CA ILE A 112 5.07 -24.88 -85.10
C ILE A 112 5.96 -24.96 -86.34
N GLU A 113 7.18 -25.46 -86.18
CA GLU A 113 8.10 -25.76 -87.28
C GLU A 113 8.43 -27.26 -87.27
N LYS A 114 8.90 -27.80 -88.40
CA LYS A 114 9.32 -29.21 -88.45
C LYS A 114 10.80 -29.33 -88.13
N ASP A 115 11.13 -30.22 -87.21
CA ASP A 115 12.50 -30.57 -86.91
C ASP A 115 13.17 -31.33 -88.07
N ALA A 116 14.50 -31.44 -88.04
CA ALA A 116 15.29 -32.11 -89.07
C ALA A 116 14.89 -33.57 -89.36
N ASN A 117 14.17 -34.23 -88.43
CA ASN A 117 13.65 -35.60 -88.57
C ASN A 117 12.16 -35.66 -88.95
N GLY A 118 11.52 -34.51 -89.25
CA GLY A 118 10.15 -34.42 -89.77
C GLY A 118 9.03 -34.30 -88.73
N ASN A 119 9.35 -34.35 -87.43
CA ASN A 119 8.39 -34.16 -86.33
C ASN A 119 8.09 -32.67 -86.07
N GLU A 120 6.91 -32.36 -85.52
CA GLU A 120 6.52 -30.98 -85.19
C GLU A 120 7.19 -30.50 -83.90
N ARG A 121 7.84 -29.33 -83.96
CA ARG A 121 8.49 -28.62 -82.86
C ARG A 121 7.83 -27.28 -82.60
N TYR A 122 7.57 -27.02 -81.32
CA TYR A 122 6.99 -25.78 -80.82
C TYR A 122 8.10 -24.79 -80.45
N ILE A 123 8.30 -23.76 -81.26
CA ILE A 123 9.28 -22.68 -81.03
C ILE A 123 8.60 -21.54 -80.29
N TYR A 124 9.06 -21.28 -79.07
CA TYR A 124 8.65 -20.14 -78.26
C TYR A 124 9.52 -18.92 -78.59
N PRO A 125 9.03 -17.69 -78.37
CA PRO A 125 9.91 -16.51 -78.40
C PRO A 125 11.05 -16.67 -77.38
N GLU A 126 12.23 -16.13 -77.71
CA GLU A 126 13.39 -16.17 -76.81
C GLU A 126 13.07 -15.46 -75.49
N ILE A 127 13.51 -16.05 -74.38
CA ILE A 127 13.34 -15.47 -73.05
C ILE A 127 14.28 -14.27 -72.96
N ASN A 128 13.74 -13.07 -72.80
CA ASN A 128 14.54 -11.91 -72.42
C ASN A 128 14.89 -12.06 -70.93
N PRO A 129 16.19 -12.16 -70.57
CA PRO A 129 16.60 -12.07 -69.18
C PRO A 129 16.51 -10.60 -68.77
N ASP A 130 15.31 -10.17 -68.39
CA ASP A 130 15.07 -8.85 -67.80
C ASP A 130 15.01 -9.00 -66.28
N ASP A 131 15.54 -8.00 -65.58
CA ASP A 131 15.66 -8.01 -64.12
C ASP A 131 14.31 -7.64 -63.51
N ASN A 132 13.44 -8.64 -63.38
CA ASN A 132 12.18 -8.49 -62.66
C ASN A 132 12.46 -8.34 -61.16
N SER A 133 11.76 -7.38 -60.54
CA SER A 133 11.99 -6.77 -59.22
C SER A 133 12.12 -7.70 -58.00
N GLU A 134 11.96 -9.01 -58.16
CA GLU A 134 12.02 -9.99 -57.07
C GLU A 134 13.35 -10.76 -57.01
N TYR A 135 14.16 -10.70 -58.08
CA TYR A 135 15.47 -11.35 -58.12
C TYR A 135 16.55 -10.35 -58.52
N SER A 136 17.15 -9.73 -57.51
CA SER A 136 18.43 -8.99 -57.59
C SER A 136 18.42 -7.71 -58.43
N GLU A 137 18.06 -6.59 -57.84
CA GLU A 137 18.46 -5.28 -58.38
C GLU A 137 19.99 -5.14 -58.31
N VAL A 138 20.66 -5.24 -59.46
CA VAL A 138 22.05 -4.79 -59.58
C VAL A 138 22.02 -3.28 -59.71
N ASP A 139 21.95 -2.55 -58.59
CA ASP A 139 22.18 -1.11 -58.62
C ASP A 139 23.59 -0.90 -59.25
N GLU A 140 23.68 -0.22 -60.39
CA GLU A 140 24.95 -0.03 -61.13
C GLU A 140 26.04 0.65 -60.29
N LYS A 141 25.64 1.21 -59.15
CA LYS A 141 26.49 1.86 -58.14
C LYS A 141 26.78 0.99 -56.91
N ALA A 142 26.28 -0.25 -56.85
CA ALA A 142 26.52 -1.17 -55.75
C ALA A 142 28.01 -1.52 -55.61
N ASN A 143 28.46 -1.64 -54.36
CA ASN A 143 29.83 -2.05 -54.05
C ASN A 143 30.00 -3.55 -54.31
N THR A 144 31.07 -3.94 -55.01
CA THR A 144 31.38 -5.34 -55.35
C THR A 144 32.28 -6.04 -54.32
N ILE A 145 32.45 -5.44 -53.14
CA ILE A 145 33.41 -5.90 -52.12
C ILE A 145 33.01 -7.22 -51.44
N GLY A 146 31.75 -7.63 -51.56
CA GLY A 146 31.22 -8.83 -50.92
C GLY A 146 31.21 -8.74 -49.38
N ASP A 147 31.14 -9.89 -48.72
CA ASP A 147 31.08 -10.01 -47.26
C ASP A 147 32.47 -9.94 -46.61
N ILE A 148 33.15 -8.80 -46.77
CA ILE A 148 34.42 -8.49 -46.09
C ILE A 148 34.22 -7.38 -45.06
N PRO A 149 34.94 -7.41 -43.93
CA PRO A 149 34.74 -6.41 -42.89
C PRO A 149 35.19 -5.02 -43.36
N LEU A 150 34.34 -4.02 -43.15
CA LEU A 150 34.55 -2.64 -43.61
C LEU A 150 35.76 -1.94 -42.95
N SER A 151 36.31 -2.51 -41.88
CA SER A 151 37.50 -1.99 -41.18
C SER A 151 38.72 -1.84 -42.09
N PHE A 152 38.85 -2.69 -43.11
CA PHE A 152 39.92 -2.60 -44.10
C PHE A 152 39.89 -1.29 -44.91
N TYR A 153 38.72 -0.63 -45.00
CA TYR A 153 38.52 0.60 -45.75
C TYR A 153 38.45 1.86 -44.86
N ASP A 154 38.59 1.75 -43.53
CA ASP A 154 38.47 2.89 -42.60
C ASP A 154 39.59 3.92 -42.71
N GLN A 155 40.78 3.47 -43.12
CA GLN A 155 41.92 4.35 -43.37
C GLN A 155 41.87 5.01 -44.76
N TYR A 156 40.95 4.59 -45.63
CA TYR A 156 40.86 5.02 -47.02
C TYR A 156 39.66 5.96 -47.27
N PRO A 157 39.78 6.94 -48.19
CA PRO A 157 38.70 7.90 -48.50
C PRO A 157 37.57 7.31 -49.37
N HIS A 158 37.62 6.02 -49.69
CA HIS A 158 36.69 5.31 -50.55
C HIS A 158 36.37 3.94 -49.94
N ILE A 159 35.21 3.38 -50.29
CA ILE A 159 34.77 2.05 -49.88
C ILE A 159 34.61 1.24 -51.17
N GLY A 160 35.56 0.37 -51.48
CA GLY A 160 35.48 -0.51 -52.64
C GLY A 160 35.51 0.17 -54.02
N TYR A 161 35.15 -0.63 -55.02
CA TYR A 161 35.08 -0.26 -56.44
C TYR A 161 33.76 -0.77 -57.03
N ASN A 162 33.27 -0.14 -58.10
CA ASN A 162 32.13 -0.67 -58.87
C ASN A 162 32.58 -1.74 -59.89
N ILE A 163 31.63 -2.38 -60.57
CA ILE A 163 31.85 -3.40 -61.60
C ILE A 163 32.79 -2.92 -62.72
N ASN A 164 32.76 -1.61 -63.01
CA ASN A 164 33.62 -0.95 -64.01
C ASN A 164 34.97 -0.46 -63.45
N GLY A 165 35.31 -0.78 -62.20
CA GLY A 165 36.61 -0.46 -61.58
C GLY A 165 36.82 0.99 -61.13
N LYS A 166 35.76 1.80 -61.02
CA LYS A 166 35.80 3.16 -60.45
C LYS A 166 35.68 3.12 -58.93
N LYS A 167 36.46 3.97 -58.25
CA LYS A 167 36.45 4.12 -56.79
C LYS A 167 35.13 4.71 -56.31
N ILE A 168 34.54 4.14 -55.26
CA ILE A 168 33.29 4.63 -54.66
C ILE A 168 33.65 5.43 -53.41
N LEU A 169 33.56 6.76 -53.51
CA LEU A 169 34.00 7.67 -52.44
C LEU A 169 33.06 7.62 -51.25
N ARG A 170 33.61 7.80 -50.04
CA ARG A 170 32.78 7.95 -48.85
C ARG A 170 31.92 9.20 -48.96
N PRO A 171 30.64 9.14 -48.55
CA PRO A 171 29.81 10.33 -48.44
C PRO A 171 30.44 11.30 -47.44
N ALA A 172 30.21 12.61 -47.63
CA ALA A 172 30.75 13.62 -46.73
C ALA A 172 30.36 13.30 -45.28
N LYS A 173 31.35 13.21 -44.38
CA LYS A 173 31.09 13.10 -42.95
C LYS A 173 30.36 14.39 -42.53
N GLY A 174 29.18 14.24 -41.91
CA GLY A 174 28.44 15.36 -41.33
C GLY A 174 29.30 16.13 -40.33
N GLN A 175 28.87 17.34 -39.96
CA GLN A 175 29.61 18.10 -38.95
C GLN A 175 29.63 17.31 -37.64
N ALA A 176 30.64 17.51 -36.79
CA ALA A 176 30.78 16.76 -35.53
C ALA A 176 29.55 16.89 -34.61
N LEU A 177 28.73 17.93 -34.79
CA LEU A 177 27.44 18.10 -34.13
C LEU A 177 26.38 17.11 -34.60
N ASP A 178 26.29 16.81 -35.89
CA ASP A 178 25.29 15.89 -36.44
C ASP A 178 25.54 14.45 -35.94
N ALA A 179 26.81 14.03 -35.93
CA ALA A 179 27.20 12.74 -35.36
C ALA A 179 26.90 12.62 -33.85
N LEU A 180 26.94 13.75 -33.13
CA LEU A 180 26.59 13.79 -31.72
C LEU A 180 25.07 13.77 -31.53
N LEU A 181 24.30 14.49 -32.35
CA LEU A 181 22.83 14.46 -32.33
C LEU A 181 22.30 13.06 -32.63
N ASP A 182 22.85 12.35 -33.63
CA ASP A 182 22.48 10.96 -33.94
C ASP A 182 22.76 9.98 -32.77
N SER A 183 23.68 10.34 -31.86
CA SER A 183 23.97 9.55 -30.66
C SER A 183 23.05 9.84 -29.47
N ILE A 184 22.47 11.04 -29.42
CA ILE A 184 21.52 11.45 -28.37
C ILE A 184 20.09 11.07 -28.76
N GLU A 185 19.70 11.34 -30.00
CA GLU A 185 18.39 11.01 -30.55
C GLU A 185 18.55 10.09 -31.76
N ILE A 186 18.30 8.80 -31.54
CA ILE A 186 18.47 7.77 -32.57
C ILE A 186 17.48 8.02 -33.72
N PRO A 187 17.93 8.08 -34.99
CA PRO A 187 17.05 8.27 -36.14
C PRO A 187 15.99 7.16 -36.26
N LYS A 188 14.80 7.51 -36.74
CA LYS A 188 13.74 6.52 -37.01
C LYS A 188 14.22 5.53 -38.07
N GLY A 189 14.09 4.24 -37.78
CA GLY A 189 14.57 3.16 -38.67
C GLY A 189 16.07 2.86 -38.54
N TRP A 190 16.76 3.36 -37.52
CA TRP A 190 18.17 3.05 -37.29
C TRP A 190 18.38 1.57 -36.91
N THR A 191 19.25 0.90 -37.65
CA THR A 191 19.56 -0.53 -37.45
C THR A 191 20.88 -0.78 -36.70
N GLY A 192 21.66 0.28 -36.44
CA GLY A 192 23.01 0.17 -35.86
C GLY A 192 24.09 -0.32 -36.82
N LEU A 193 23.73 -0.75 -38.02
CA LEU A 193 24.66 -1.21 -39.05
C LEU A 193 24.97 -0.10 -40.06
N THR A 194 26.13 -0.17 -40.68
CA THR A 194 26.51 0.71 -41.81
C THR A 194 26.25 -0.03 -43.11
N ASP A 195 25.56 0.63 -44.05
CA ASP A 195 25.30 0.09 -45.37
C ASP A 195 26.64 -0.13 -46.12
N PRO A 196 26.95 -1.37 -46.53
CA PRO A 196 28.18 -1.69 -47.25
C PRO A 196 28.29 -0.98 -48.59
N SER A 197 27.18 -0.58 -49.22
CA SER A 197 27.16 0.03 -50.56
C SER A 197 27.42 1.53 -50.53
N THR A 198 26.81 2.27 -49.58
CA THR A 198 26.93 3.73 -49.50
C THR A 198 27.82 4.23 -48.36
N GLY A 199 28.14 3.40 -47.37
CA GLY A 199 28.93 3.76 -46.19
C GLY A 199 28.23 4.69 -45.20
N LYS A 200 26.93 4.94 -45.37
CA LYS A 200 26.06 5.64 -44.40
C LYS A 200 25.49 4.64 -43.38
N PRO A 201 24.97 5.08 -42.22
CA PRO A 201 24.18 4.20 -41.36
C PRO A 201 22.95 3.67 -42.13
N LEU A 202 22.74 2.36 -42.11
CA LEU A 202 21.63 1.68 -42.76
C LEU A 202 20.33 2.02 -42.01
N GLN A 203 19.40 2.66 -42.72
CA GLN A 203 18.10 3.05 -42.19
C GLN A 203 17.01 2.29 -42.94
N LEU A 204 16.08 1.69 -42.19
CA LEU A 204 14.90 1.04 -42.78
C LEU A 204 13.88 2.08 -43.22
N SER A 205 13.25 1.81 -44.36
CA SER A 205 12.13 2.64 -44.83
C SER A 205 10.91 2.47 -43.92
N GLN A 206 9.97 3.41 -43.98
CA GLN A 206 8.76 3.32 -43.17
C GLN A 206 7.91 2.11 -43.56
N GLU A 207 7.85 1.76 -44.85
CA GLU A 207 7.11 0.61 -45.37
C GLU A 207 7.71 -0.71 -44.87
N GLU A 208 9.04 -0.81 -44.81
CA GLU A 208 9.75 -1.97 -44.25
C GLU A 208 9.49 -2.13 -42.74
N LEU A 209 9.48 -1.01 -41.99
CA LEU A 209 9.16 -1.05 -40.56
C LEU A 209 7.71 -1.47 -40.31
N GLU A 210 6.78 -1.00 -41.14
CA GLU A 210 5.37 -1.39 -41.08
C GLU A 210 5.18 -2.86 -41.49
N LEU A 211 5.89 -3.33 -42.51
CA LEU A 211 5.91 -4.73 -42.91
C LEU A 211 6.46 -5.63 -41.78
N LEU A 212 7.57 -5.25 -41.16
CA LEU A 212 8.17 -6.01 -40.06
C LEU A 212 7.21 -6.06 -38.85
N ARG A 213 6.54 -4.95 -38.54
CA ARG A 213 5.49 -4.91 -37.53
C ARG A 213 4.32 -5.85 -37.87
N LYS A 214 3.85 -5.83 -39.12
CA LYS A 214 2.78 -6.73 -39.59
C LYS A 214 3.19 -8.19 -39.42
N VAL A 215 4.41 -8.55 -39.84
CA VAL A 215 4.96 -9.91 -39.67
C VAL A 215 5.03 -10.30 -38.19
N GLN A 216 5.54 -9.43 -37.31
CA GLN A 216 5.65 -9.74 -35.88
C GLN A 216 4.28 -9.98 -35.23
N MET A 217 3.26 -9.24 -35.65
CA MET A 217 1.90 -9.37 -35.14
C MET A 217 1.09 -10.45 -35.86
N ASN A 218 1.71 -11.21 -36.77
CA ASN A 218 1.06 -12.16 -37.68
C ASN A 218 -0.13 -11.55 -38.45
N GLU A 219 -0.03 -10.25 -38.76
CA GLU A 219 -0.95 -9.55 -39.64
C GLU A 219 -0.62 -9.81 -41.11
N ILE A 220 -1.63 -9.69 -41.96
CA ILE A 220 -1.50 -9.92 -43.41
C ILE A 220 -0.60 -8.83 -44.00
N THR A 221 0.46 -9.27 -44.68
CA THR A 221 1.51 -8.39 -45.20
C THR A 221 1.11 -7.70 -46.50
N GLN A 222 0.41 -8.40 -47.39
CA GLN A 222 -0.01 -7.89 -48.69
C GLN A 222 -1.32 -7.11 -48.58
N ASP A 223 -1.31 -5.86 -49.08
CA ASP A 223 -2.51 -5.04 -49.10
C ASP A 223 -3.49 -5.55 -50.17
N GLY A 224 -4.77 -5.74 -49.80
CA GLY A 224 -5.81 -6.27 -50.68
C GLY A 224 -6.05 -7.80 -50.66
N TYR A 225 -5.37 -8.55 -49.77
CA TYR A 225 -5.68 -9.97 -49.56
C TYR A 225 -6.93 -10.14 -48.68
N ASP A 226 -7.93 -10.88 -49.17
CA ASP A 226 -9.12 -11.26 -48.41
C ASP A 226 -8.94 -12.67 -47.81
N PRO A 227 -8.83 -12.82 -46.47
CA PRO A 227 -8.63 -14.12 -45.82
C PRO A 227 -9.81 -15.07 -45.92
N TYR A 228 -11.00 -14.57 -46.28
CA TYR A 228 -12.25 -15.33 -46.25
C TYR A 228 -12.93 -15.33 -47.61
N GLN A 229 -12.17 -15.56 -48.67
CA GLN A 229 -12.74 -15.70 -50.01
C GLN A 229 -13.76 -16.85 -50.07
N PRO A 230 -14.93 -16.64 -50.68
CA PRO A 230 -15.94 -17.68 -50.84
C PRO A 230 -15.39 -18.82 -51.71
N THR A 231 -15.69 -20.07 -51.33
CA THR A 231 -15.28 -21.25 -52.10
C THR A 231 -15.94 -21.26 -53.47
N ILE A 232 -15.14 -21.16 -54.54
CA ILE A 232 -15.63 -21.21 -55.93
C ILE A 232 -15.61 -22.66 -56.40
N GLU A 233 -16.79 -23.24 -56.62
CA GLU A 233 -16.99 -24.61 -57.09
C GLU A 233 -16.72 -24.78 -58.61
N TYR A 234 -15.51 -24.44 -59.06
CA TYR A 234 -15.15 -24.50 -60.49
C TYR A 234 -15.11 -25.91 -61.07
N PHE A 235 -15.05 -26.94 -60.21
CA PHE A 235 -14.99 -28.35 -60.61
C PHE A 235 -16.34 -29.07 -60.42
N THR A 236 -16.95 -28.98 -59.23
CA THR A 236 -18.22 -29.65 -58.88
C THR A 236 -19.45 -29.09 -59.60
N SER A 237 -19.36 -27.88 -60.15
CA SER A 237 -20.42 -27.29 -60.99
C SER A 237 -20.74 -28.13 -62.24
N LYS A 238 -19.84 -29.01 -62.68
CA LYS A 238 -20.06 -29.92 -63.82
C LYS A 238 -20.32 -31.34 -63.31
N GLN A 239 -21.56 -31.81 -63.39
CA GLN A 239 -21.93 -33.17 -62.97
C GLN A 239 -21.48 -34.23 -63.99
N GLU A 240 -20.84 -35.30 -63.51
CA GLU A 240 -20.40 -36.43 -64.34
C GLU A 240 -21.54 -37.41 -64.62
N ILE A 241 -21.77 -37.73 -65.91
CA ILE A 241 -22.87 -38.60 -66.37
C ILE A 241 -22.49 -40.09 -66.33
N MET A 242 -21.20 -40.41 -66.42
CA MET A 242 -20.68 -41.78 -66.38
C MET A 242 -19.76 -41.95 -65.18
N PRO A 243 -19.68 -43.15 -64.58
CA PRO A 243 -18.71 -43.40 -63.53
C PRO A 243 -17.28 -43.30 -64.09
N LEU A 244 -16.36 -42.80 -63.27
CA LEU A 244 -14.95 -42.58 -63.63
C LEU A 244 -14.22 -43.84 -64.14
N SER A 245 -14.68 -45.05 -63.77
CA SER A 245 -14.08 -46.31 -64.19
C SER A 245 -15.08 -47.24 -64.86
N ALA A 246 -14.70 -47.79 -66.00
CA ALA A 246 -15.44 -48.84 -66.72
C ALA A 246 -14.98 -50.26 -66.31
N ALA A 247 -14.41 -50.43 -65.11
CA ALA A 247 -13.96 -51.75 -64.65
C ALA A 247 -15.13 -52.74 -64.54
N PRO A 248 -15.02 -53.96 -65.10
CA PRO A 248 -16.09 -54.95 -65.03
C PRO A 248 -16.27 -55.44 -63.59
N GLU A 249 -17.53 -55.62 -63.19
CA GLU A 249 -17.81 -56.00 -61.81
C GLU A 249 -17.37 -57.44 -61.49
N PRO A 250 -16.66 -57.66 -60.36
CA PRO A 250 -16.18 -58.98 -60.01
C PRO A 250 -17.29 -59.88 -59.46
N LYS A 251 -17.25 -61.18 -59.80
CA LYS A 251 -18.26 -62.19 -59.42
C LYS A 251 -18.59 -62.27 -57.92
N ARG A 252 -17.67 -61.88 -57.04
CA ARG A 252 -17.88 -61.82 -55.59
C ARG A 252 -18.98 -60.83 -55.16
N ARG A 253 -19.41 -59.91 -56.03
CA ARG A 253 -20.55 -59.02 -55.80
C ARG A 253 -21.90 -59.74 -55.99
N PHE A 254 -21.94 -60.83 -56.75
CA PHE A 254 -23.16 -61.57 -57.09
C PHE A 254 -23.27 -62.94 -56.41
N ILE A 255 -22.14 -63.49 -55.94
CA ILE A 255 -22.07 -64.78 -55.24
C ILE A 255 -22.00 -64.51 -53.73
N PRO A 256 -22.59 -65.38 -52.86
CA PRO A 256 -22.41 -65.28 -51.42
C PRO A 256 -20.96 -65.12 -50.98
N SER A 257 -20.74 -64.29 -49.96
CA SER A 257 -19.41 -63.85 -49.57
C SER A 257 -18.55 -64.99 -49.06
N LYS A 258 -17.41 -65.23 -49.73
CA LYS A 258 -16.41 -66.21 -49.24
C LYS A 258 -15.74 -65.75 -47.93
N HIS A 259 -15.70 -64.45 -47.68
CA HIS A 259 -15.18 -63.93 -46.40
C HIS A 259 -16.14 -64.20 -45.25
N GLU A 260 -17.43 -64.07 -45.51
CA GLU A 260 -18.48 -64.46 -44.56
C GLU A 260 -18.42 -65.95 -44.25
N ALA A 261 -18.29 -66.80 -45.27
CA ALA A 261 -18.10 -68.24 -45.07
C ALA A 261 -16.86 -68.56 -44.21
N LYS A 262 -15.73 -67.89 -44.45
CA LYS A 262 -14.53 -68.03 -43.59
C LYS A 262 -14.79 -67.56 -42.16
N ARG A 263 -15.52 -66.46 -41.96
CA ARG A 263 -15.87 -65.94 -40.64
C ARG A 263 -16.83 -66.87 -39.89
N ILE A 264 -17.84 -67.41 -40.56
CA ILE A 264 -18.75 -68.42 -40.02
C ILE A 264 -17.94 -69.64 -39.57
N MET A 265 -17.02 -70.14 -40.41
CA MET A 265 -16.18 -71.29 -40.03
C MET A 265 -15.26 -70.98 -38.84
N LYS A 266 -14.76 -69.74 -38.72
CA LYS A 266 -13.99 -69.29 -37.54
C LYS A 266 -14.85 -69.26 -36.28
N ILE A 267 -16.08 -68.76 -36.37
CA ILE A 267 -17.03 -68.73 -35.25
C ILE A 267 -17.45 -70.15 -34.87
N VAL A 268 -17.74 -71.03 -35.84
CA VAL A 268 -18.05 -72.45 -35.59
C VAL A 268 -16.90 -73.16 -34.89
N LYS A 269 -15.64 -72.87 -35.25
CA LYS A 269 -14.46 -73.38 -34.55
C LYS A 269 -14.40 -72.86 -33.11
N ALA A 270 -14.62 -71.56 -32.90
CA ALA A 270 -14.64 -70.95 -31.57
C ALA A 270 -15.80 -71.42 -30.69
N ILE A 271 -16.95 -71.76 -31.27
CA ILE A 271 -18.08 -72.39 -30.56
C ILE A 271 -17.73 -73.82 -30.14
N ARG A 272 -17.10 -74.61 -31.03
CA ARG A 272 -16.62 -75.97 -30.68
C ARG A 272 -15.58 -75.97 -29.57
N GLU A 273 -14.72 -74.95 -29.54
CA GLU A 273 -13.69 -74.76 -28.52
C GLU A 273 -14.25 -74.11 -27.24
N GLY A 274 -15.55 -73.78 -27.19
CA GLY A 274 -16.22 -73.21 -26.02
C GLY A 274 -15.89 -71.74 -25.73
N ARG A 275 -15.18 -71.04 -26.61
CA ARG A 275 -14.85 -69.61 -26.44
C ARG A 275 -16.00 -68.67 -26.81
N ILE A 276 -16.91 -69.14 -27.65
CA ILE A 276 -18.15 -68.44 -28.01
C ILE A 276 -19.30 -69.36 -27.64
N LEU A 277 -20.19 -68.88 -26.78
CA LEU A 277 -21.41 -69.62 -26.45
C LEU A 277 -22.43 -69.46 -27.58
N PRO A 278 -23.21 -70.50 -27.93
CA PRO A 278 -24.28 -70.38 -28.91
C PRO A 278 -25.31 -69.33 -28.46
N TYR A 279 -25.86 -68.59 -29.41
CA TYR A 279 -26.91 -67.61 -29.15
C TYR A 279 -28.11 -68.27 -28.47
N LYS A 280 -28.49 -67.76 -27.29
CA LYS A 280 -29.73 -68.09 -26.59
C LYS A 280 -30.72 -66.94 -26.79
N PRO A 281 -32.03 -67.22 -26.91
CA PRO A 281 -33.03 -66.17 -27.03
C PRO A 281 -33.05 -65.28 -25.77
N PRO A 282 -33.40 -63.98 -25.92
CA PRO A 282 -33.24 -62.97 -24.87
C PRO A 282 -34.05 -63.20 -23.60
N GLU A 283 -35.06 -64.08 -23.60
CA GLU A 283 -35.81 -64.43 -22.38
C GLU A 283 -34.92 -65.02 -21.26
N GLU A 284 -33.78 -65.63 -21.59
CA GLU A 284 -32.80 -66.08 -20.58
C GLU A 284 -31.75 -65.00 -20.22
N GLU A 285 -31.54 -63.97 -21.06
CA GLU A 285 -30.64 -62.83 -20.77
C GLU A 285 -31.31 -61.80 -19.86
N ASP A 286 -32.63 -61.61 -19.97
CA ASP A 286 -33.39 -60.72 -19.09
C ASP A 286 -33.36 -61.23 -17.62
N ALA A 287 -33.37 -62.55 -17.42
CA ALA A 287 -33.16 -63.17 -16.11
C ALA A 287 -31.74 -62.95 -15.54
N THR A 288 -30.75 -62.63 -16.38
CA THR A 288 -29.41 -62.23 -15.94
C THR A 288 -29.27 -60.72 -15.70
N GLN A 289 -30.12 -59.89 -16.33
CA GLN A 289 -30.24 -58.46 -16.00
C GLN A 289 -30.99 -58.21 -14.68
N GLU A 290 -31.81 -59.16 -14.23
CA GLU A 290 -32.28 -59.23 -12.83
C GLU A 290 -31.12 -59.40 -11.81
N GLY A 291 -29.89 -59.60 -12.29
CA GLY A 291 -28.65 -59.64 -11.51
C GLY A 291 -27.99 -58.29 -11.24
N ILE A 292 -28.64 -57.14 -11.49
CA ILE A 292 -28.22 -55.89 -10.82
C ILE A 292 -28.61 -56.05 -9.36
N GLN A 293 -27.74 -56.66 -8.56
CA GLN A 293 -27.87 -56.61 -7.11
C GLN A 293 -27.88 -55.13 -6.70
N THR A 294 -29.05 -54.59 -6.36
CA THR A 294 -29.17 -53.31 -5.67
C THR A 294 -28.65 -53.52 -4.25
N TYR A 295 -27.33 -53.51 -4.08
CA TYR A 295 -26.72 -53.50 -2.76
C TYR A 295 -26.65 -52.06 -2.27
N ASP A 296 -27.02 -51.85 -1.01
CA ASP A 296 -26.75 -50.59 -0.36
C ASP A 296 -25.24 -50.50 -0.12
N LEU A 297 -24.58 -49.63 -0.88
CA LEU A 297 -23.13 -49.39 -0.81
C LEU A 297 -22.69 -48.95 0.60
N TRP A 298 -23.62 -48.40 1.38
CA TRP A 298 -23.36 -47.81 2.69
C TRP A 298 -23.85 -48.64 3.87
N ALA A 299 -24.39 -49.85 3.63
CA ALA A 299 -24.96 -50.70 4.69
C ALA A 299 -23.98 -50.98 5.85
N ASP A 300 -22.69 -51.10 5.55
CA ASP A 300 -21.62 -51.42 6.51
C ASP A 300 -20.63 -50.26 6.73
N GLU A 301 -20.90 -49.04 6.24
CA GLU A 301 -19.95 -47.92 6.38
C GLU A 301 -19.91 -47.36 7.81
N SER A 302 -18.73 -47.41 8.43
CA SER A 302 -18.46 -46.74 9.71
C SER A 302 -17.99 -45.30 9.47
N PRO A 303 -18.49 -44.32 10.25
CA PRO A 303 -18.11 -42.92 10.08
C PRO A 303 -16.61 -42.75 10.35
N ARG A 304 -15.88 -42.28 9.34
CA ARG A 304 -14.46 -41.93 9.44
C ARG A 304 -14.31 -40.52 10.00
N PRO A 305 -13.30 -40.23 10.84
CA PRO A 305 -13.03 -38.87 11.28
C PRO A 305 -12.60 -38.00 10.09
N ASP A 306 -13.06 -36.74 10.08
CA ASP A 306 -12.70 -35.79 9.04
C ASP A 306 -11.18 -35.55 9.02
N HIS A 307 -10.55 -35.70 7.86
CA HIS A 307 -9.12 -35.48 7.71
C HIS A 307 -8.79 -33.98 7.88
N PRO A 308 -7.70 -33.59 8.60
CA PRO A 308 -7.34 -32.19 8.83
C PRO A 308 -7.07 -31.35 7.57
N MET A 309 -6.86 -31.97 6.41
CA MET A 309 -6.73 -31.26 5.12
C MET A 309 -8.05 -31.16 4.33
N ASN A 310 -9.09 -31.89 4.72
CA ASN A 310 -10.39 -31.82 4.05
C ASN A 310 -11.27 -30.79 4.77
N ILE A 311 -11.57 -29.68 4.09
CA ILE A 311 -12.54 -28.69 4.59
C ILE A 311 -13.87 -28.98 3.89
N PRO A 312 -14.87 -29.51 4.60
CA PRO A 312 -16.17 -29.82 3.99
C PRO A 312 -16.81 -28.54 3.46
N ALA A 313 -17.56 -28.68 2.37
CA ALA A 313 -18.31 -27.55 1.84
C ALA A 313 -19.33 -27.05 2.87
N PRO A 314 -19.45 -25.73 3.08
CA PRO A 314 -20.42 -25.19 4.02
C PRO A 314 -21.84 -25.54 3.57
N LYS A 315 -22.65 -26.07 4.49
CA LYS A 315 -24.06 -26.33 4.23
C LYS A 315 -24.84 -25.01 4.28
N LEU A 316 -25.87 -24.89 3.46
CA LEU A 316 -26.79 -23.76 3.55
C LEU A 316 -27.49 -23.80 4.92
N PRO A 317 -27.74 -22.64 5.56
CA PRO A 317 -28.59 -22.60 6.73
C PRO A 317 -30.00 -23.10 6.38
N PRO A 318 -30.74 -23.67 7.34
CA PRO A 318 -32.14 -24.01 7.13
C PRO A 318 -32.96 -22.75 6.82
N PRO A 319 -33.99 -22.84 5.96
CA PRO A 319 -34.88 -21.72 5.65
C PRO A 319 -35.47 -21.07 6.90
N GLY A 320 -35.40 -19.74 6.96
CA GLY A 320 -35.97 -18.93 8.04
C GLY A 320 -37.44 -18.55 7.83
N TYR A 321 -38.04 -17.84 8.80
CA TYR A 321 -39.40 -17.31 8.67
C TYR A 321 -39.53 -16.23 7.59
N GLU A 322 -38.43 -15.55 7.26
CA GLU A 322 -38.34 -14.52 6.22
C GLU A 322 -38.47 -15.06 4.79
N GLU A 323 -38.09 -16.32 4.56
CA GLU A 323 -38.24 -17.01 3.25
C GLU A 323 -39.65 -17.59 3.08
N SER A 324 -40.48 -17.52 4.12
CA SER A 324 -41.85 -17.98 4.01
C SER A 324 -42.66 -17.08 3.08
N TYR A 325 -43.64 -17.66 2.39
CA TYR A 325 -44.53 -16.88 1.51
C TYR A 325 -45.46 -15.93 2.28
N HIS A 326 -45.58 -16.10 3.61
CA HIS A 326 -46.40 -15.28 4.49
C HIS A 326 -45.59 -14.97 5.75
N PRO A 327 -44.54 -14.13 5.64
CA PRO A 327 -43.67 -13.83 6.76
C PRO A 327 -44.38 -12.91 7.76
N PRO A 328 -43.98 -12.93 9.05
CA PRO A 328 -44.45 -11.94 10.01
C PRO A 328 -44.20 -10.52 9.50
N PRO A 329 -45.09 -9.55 9.81
CA PRO A 329 -45.03 -8.20 9.26
C PRO A 329 -43.74 -7.45 9.61
N GLU A 330 -43.01 -7.87 10.66
CA GLU A 330 -41.71 -7.33 11.04
C GLU A 330 -40.61 -7.56 9.99
N TYR A 331 -40.76 -8.58 9.13
CA TYR A 331 -39.81 -8.91 8.07
C TYR A 331 -40.12 -8.23 6.74
N LEU A 332 -41.29 -7.59 6.63
CA LEU A 332 -41.65 -6.89 5.40
C LEU A 332 -40.91 -5.55 5.35
N PRO A 333 -40.18 -5.28 4.26
CA PRO A 333 -39.35 -4.09 4.15
C PRO A 333 -40.19 -2.83 4.07
N ASP A 334 -39.65 -1.76 4.66
CA ASP A 334 -40.20 -0.42 4.46
C ASP A 334 -39.92 0.07 3.03
N LYS A 335 -40.70 1.08 2.59
CA LYS A 335 -40.50 1.67 1.24
C LYS A 335 -39.09 2.23 1.05
N LYS A 336 -38.49 2.79 2.10
CA LYS A 336 -37.12 3.32 2.08
C LYS A 336 -36.09 2.20 1.95
N GLU A 337 -36.23 1.14 2.73
CA GLU A 337 -35.33 -0.03 2.68
C GLU A 337 -35.38 -0.71 1.32
N LYS A 338 -36.58 -0.78 0.72
CA LYS A 338 -36.74 -1.29 -0.65
C LYS A 338 -35.99 -0.44 -1.68
N GLU A 339 -36.11 0.89 -1.60
CA GLU A 339 -35.37 1.81 -2.48
C GLU A 339 -33.86 1.70 -2.26
N GLU A 340 -33.40 1.58 -1.00
CA GLU A 340 -31.99 1.36 -0.67
C GLU A 340 -31.46 0.04 -1.25
N TRP A 341 -32.23 -1.04 -1.14
CA TRP A 341 -31.87 -2.36 -1.68
C TRP A 341 -31.84 -2.38 -3.22
N GLU A 342 -32.78 -1.69 -3.88
CA GLU A 342 -32.79 -1.56 -5.35
C GLU A 342 -31.61 -0.71 -5.86
N ASN A 343 -31.16 0.27 -5.06
CA ASN A 343 -30.00 1.10 -5.38
C ASN A 343 -28.65 0.42 -5.09
N GLN A 344 -28.61 -0.58 -4.21
CA GLN A 344 -27.40 -1.38 -3.95
C GLN A 344 -27.10 -2.34 -5.12
N ASP A 345 -25.81 -2.49 -5.43
CA ASP A 345 -25.32 -3.45 -6.43
C ASP A 345 -25.55 -4.89 -5.95
N GLU A 346 -25.73 -5.82 -6.89
CA GLU A 346 -26.20 -7.17 -6.57
C GLU A 346 -25.24 -7.97 -5.68
N GLU A 347 -23.93 -7.72 -5.79
CA GLU A 347 -22.87 -8.41 -5.04
C GLU A 347 -22.74 -7.92 -3.58
N ASP A 348 -23.08 -6.66 -3.32
CA ASP A 348 -22.96 -6.02 -2.00
C ASP A 348 -24.23 -6.17 -1.15
N ARG A 349 -25.30 -6.72 -1.71
CA ARG A 349 -26.56 -6.93 -1.00
C ARG A 349 -26.38 -7.97 0.11
N GLU A 350 -26.82 -7.63 1.32
CA GLU A 350 -26.88 -8.60 2.43
C GLU A 350 -27.82 -9.78 2.12
N ARG A 351 -28.82 -9.55 1.27
CA ARG A 351 -29.85 -10.53 0.88
C ARG A 351 -30.09 -10.48 -0.62
N GLU A 352 -30.05 -11.65 -1.26
CA GLU A 352 -30.31 -11.82 -2.68
C GLU A 352 -31.79 -11.62 -3.06
N TYR A 353 -32.70 -11.71 -2.07
CA TYR A 353 -34.14 -11.52 -2.23
C TYR A 353 -34.70 -10.50 -1.24
N LEU A 354 -35.89 -10.00 -1.56
CA LEU A 354 -36.67 -9.12 -0.71
C LEU A 354 -37.90 -9.90 -0.18
N PRO A 355 -38.12 -9.98 1.14
CA PRO A 355 -39.30 -10.64 1.69
C PRO A 355 -40.60 -10.03 1.16
N THR A 356 -41.53 -10.89 0.74
CA THR A 356 -42.83 -10.47 0.20
C THR A 356 -43.94 -11.27 0.86
N ASP A 357 -45.07 -10.61 1.11
CA ASP A 357 -46.24 -11.26 1.70
C ASP A 357 -47.26 -11.67 0.64
N TYR A 358 -47.59 -12.96 0.63
CA TYR A 358 -48.69 -13.54 -0.10
C TYR A 358 -49.71 -14.18 0.86
N SER A 359 -50.88 -13.54 0.98
CA SER A 359 -52.04 -14.07 1.74
C SER A 359 -52.44 -15.53 1.47
N THR A 360 -52.11 -16.11 0.32
CA THR A 360 -52.47 -17.49 -0.05
C THR A 360 -51.41 -18.13 -0.92
N LEU A 361 -51.13 -19.43 -0.73
CA LEU A 361 -50.13 -20.19 -1.50
C LEU A 361 -50.32 -20.12 -3.02
N ARG A 362 -51.56 -20.01 -3.51
CA ARG A 362 -51.86 -19.92 -4.95
C ARG A 362 -51.35 -18.63 -5.61
N LYS A 363 -51.07 -17.58 -4.83
CA LYS A 363 -50.56 -16.29 -5.32
C LYS A 363 -49.03 -16.23 -5.36
N VAL A 364 -48.35 -17.24 -4.84
CA VAL A 364 -46.88 -17.28 -4.82
C VAL A 364 -46.38 -17.41 -6.26
N PRO A 365 -45.63 -16.41 -6.76
CA PRO A 365 -45.09 -16.46 -8.11
C PRO A 365 -43.93 -17.47 -8.19
N GLY A 366 -43.57 -17.86 -9.42
CA GLY A 366 -42.30 -18.54 -9.65
C GLY A 366 -41.14 -17.60 -9.30
N TYR A 367 -40.17 -18.09 -8.55
CA TYR A 367 -39.02 -17.28 -8.13
C TYR A 367 -38.00 -17.15 -9.27
N GLU A 368 -37.92 -15.96 -9.89
CA GLU A 368 -37.12 -15.72 -11.09
C GLU A 368 -35.62 -15.93 -10.87
N ARG A 369 -35.10 -15.58 -9.68
CA ARG A 369 -33.68 -15.67 -9.34
C ARG A 369 -33.23 -17.08 -8.93
N PHE A 370 -34.15 -18.05 -8.81
CA PHE A 370 -33.83 -19.40 -8.33
C PHE A 370 -32.66 -20.06 -9.08
N ILE A 371 -32.66 -19.99 -10.42
CA ILE A 371 -31.61 -20.60 -11.24
C ILE A 371 -30.27 -19.90 -11.02
N LYS A 372 -30.29 -18.57 -10.88
CA LYS A 372 -29.11 -17.74 -10.64
C LYS A 372 -28.45 -18.11 -9.30
N GLU A 373 -29.24 -18.18 -8.22
CA GLU A 373 -28.72 -18.55 -6.88
C GLU A 373 -28.10 -19.96 -6.86
N LYS A 374 -28.74 -20.95 -7.52
CA LYS A 374 -28.19 -22.30 -7.59
C LYS A 374 -26.93 -22.36 -8.43
N PHE A 375 -26.86 -21.58 -9.51
CA PHE A 375 -25.67 -21.47 -10.33
C PHE A 375 -24.52 -20.82 -9.57
N GLU A 376 -24.74 -19.68 -8.92
CA GLU A 376 -23.76 -18.99 -8.07
C GLU A 376 -23.28 -19.88 -6.93
N ARG A 377 -24.19 -20.61 -6.27
CA ARG A 377 -23.81 -21.59 -5.26
C ARG A 377 -22.89 -22.68 -5.81
N CYS A 378 -23.13 -23.16 -7.03
CA CYS A 378 -22.23 -24.11 -7.69
C CYS A 378 -20.87 -23.48 -7.96
N LEU A 379 -20.82 -22.22 -8.41
CA LEU A 379 -19.58 -21.46 -8.57
C LEU A 379 -18.84 -21.36 -7.23
N ASP A 380 -19.52 -21.00 -6.15
CA ASP A 380 -18.93 -20.91 -4.81
C ASP A 380 -18.37 -22.25 -4.31
N LEU A 381 -19.00 -23.38 -4.68
CA LEU A 381 -18.50 -24.69 -4.28
C LEU A 381 -17.15 -25.02 -4.92
N TYR A 382 -16.92 -24.60 -6.17
CA TYR A 382 -15.74 -25.00 -6.94
C TYR A 382 -14.67 -23.91 -7.09
N LEU A 383 -15.05 -22.64 -7.19
CA LEU A 383 -14.14 -21.51 -7.37
C LEU A 383 -13.68 -20.87 -6.06
N ALA A 384 -14.58 -20.74 -5.07
CA ALA A 384 -14.26 -19.98 -3.88
C ALA A 384 -13.29 -20.74 -2.97
N PRO A 385 -12.17 -20.12 -2.53
CA PRO A 385 -11.22 -20.76 -1.63
C PRO A 385 -11.82 -20.96 -0.24
N ARG A 386 -11.70 -22.19 0.29
CA ARG A 386 -12.26 -22.55 1.61
C ARG A 386 -11.21 -22.33 2.70
N VAL A 387 -11.53 -21.48 3.68
CA VAL A 387 -10.64 -21.13 4.80
C VAL A 387 -11.31 -21.42 6.14
N ARG A 388 -10.61 -22.08 7.06
CA ARG A 388 -11.08 -22.21 8.45
C ARG A 388 -10.89 -20.89 9.18
N ARG A 389 -12.00 -20.28 9.61
CA ARG A 389 -11.98 -19.08 10.46
C ARG A 389 -12.49 -19.44 11.86
N SER A 390 -11.76 -19.02 12.89
CA SER A 390 -12.22 -19.08 14.27
C SER A 390 -13.14 -17.89 14.55
N LYS A 391 -14.45 -18.12 14.48
CA LYS A 391 -15.42 -17.09 14.91
C LYS A 391 -15.43 -17.03 16.43
N LEU A 392 -15.05 -15.88 16.99
CA LEU A 392 -15.07 -15.64 18.43
C LEU A 392 -16.51 -15.37 18.88
N ASN A 393 -17.18 -16.40 19.40
CA ASN A 393 -18.50 -16.27 20.04
C ASN A 393 -18.29 -15.91 21.52
N ILE A 394 -17.83 -14.68 21.78
CA ILE A 394 -17.47 -14.19 23.11
C ILE A 394 -18.37 -13.00 23.44
N ASP A 395 -18.89 -12.94 24.66
CA ASP A 395 -19.67 -11.81 25.13
C ASP A 395 -18.79 -10.54 25.16
N PRO A 396 -19.25 -9.41 24.60
CA PRO A 396 -18.43 -8.20 24.48
C PRO A 396 -17.96 -7.66 25.84
N GLU A 397 -18.70 -7.92 26.91
CA GLU A 397 -18.35 -7.51 28.28
C GLU A 397 -17.10 -8.23 28.81
N SER A 398 -16.86 -9.47 28.39
CA SER A 398 -15.69 -10.25 28.83
C SER A 398 -14.38 -9.75 28.22
N LEU A 399 -14.45 -8.95 27.15
CA LEU A 399 -13.30 -8.27 26.55
C LEU A 399 -12.82 -7.08 27.41
N LEU A 400 -13.66 -6.59 28.33
CA LEU A 400 -13.30 -5.49 29.21
C LEU A 400 -12.38 -6.00 30.33
N PRO A 401 -11.28 -5.27 30.64
CA PRO A 401 -10.43 -5.63 31.75
C PRO A 401 -11.18 -5.45 33.08
N LYS A 402 -10.96 -6.37 34.02
CA LYS A 402 -11.50 -6.29 35.38
C LYS A 402 -10.73 -5.21 36.16
N LEU A 403 -11.24 -3.98 36.12
CA LEU A 403 -10.69 -2.84 36.85
C LEU A 403 -11.55 -2.54 38.09
N PRO A 404 -10.97 -1.96 39.16
CA PRO A 404 -11.76 -1.49 40.30
C PRO A 404 -12.74 -0.41 39.86
N SER A 405 -13.88 -0.33 40.57
CA SER A 405 -14.91 0.64 40.24
C SER A 405 -14.41 2.07 40.52
N PRO A 406 -14.78 3.07 39.70
CA PRO A 406 -14.40 4.46 39.96
C PRO A 406 -14.87 4.98 41.32
N GLU A 407 -15.94 4.44 41.89
CA GLU A 407 -16.47 4.91 43.19
C GLU A 407 -15.51 4.63 44.36
N GLU A 408 -14.76 3.52 44.30
CA GLU A 408 -13.75 3.15 45.28
C GLU A 408 -12.51 4.06 45.23
N LEU A 409 -12.29 4.73 44.10
CA LEU A 409 -11.09 5.53 43.82
C LEU A 409 -11.28 7.03 44.03
N LYS A 410 -12.35 7.45 44.72
CA LYS A 410 -12.54 8.85 45.13
C LYS A 410 -11.46 9.29 46.14
N PRO A 411 -11.03 10.56 46.14
CA PRO A 411 -11.60 11.70 45.40
C PRO A 411 -10.97 11.91 44.01
N PHE A 412 -11.78 12.41 43.07
CA PHE A 412 -11.33 12.94 41.77
C PHE A 412 -12.36 13.97 41.27
N PRO A 413 -11.96 14.93 40.42
CA PRO A 413 -12.86 15.99 40.00
C PRO A 413 -13.94 15.48 39.05
N THR A 414 -15.16 15.99 39.21
CA THR A 414 -16.35 15.53 38.48
C THR A 414 -17.12 16.64 37.78
N THR A 415 -17.12 17.85 38.34
CA THR A 415 -17.94 18.96 37.85
C THR A 415 -17.15 20.25 37.76
N CYS A 416 -17.57 21.14 36.86
CA CYS A 416 -16.98 22.47 36.72
C CYS A 416 -17.54 23.37 37.84
N ALA A 417 -16.68 23.80 38.76
CA ALA A 417 -17.07 24.63 39.90
C ALA A 417 -17.01 26.12 39.57
N THR A 418 -15.89 26.59 39.02
CA THR A 418 -15.66 28.01 38.74
C THR A 418 -15.20 28.22 37.31
N LEU A 419 -15.55 29.37 36.76
CA LEU A 419 -15.24 29.74 35.38
C LEU A 419 -14.64 31.14 35.36
N PHE A 420 -13.44 31.24 34.81
CA PHE A 420 -12.66 32.48 34.77
C PHE A 420 -12.89 33.15 33.41
N ARG A 421 -13.64 34.25 33.40
CA ARG A 421 -13.95 35.04 32.19
C ARG A 421 -13.16 36.33 32.20
N GLY A 422 -12.45 36.60 31.10
CA GLY A 422 -11.90 37.93 30.86
C GLY A 422 -10.95 38.02 29.68
N HIS A 423 -10.26 36.94 29.32
CA HIS A 423 -9.37 36.93 28.16
C HIS A 423 -10.13 37.19 26.86
N ARG A 424 -9.49 37.94 25.95
CA ARG A 424 -10.02 38.21 24.60
C ARG A 424 -9.26 37.38 23.57
N GLY A 425 -9.67 36.12 23.42
CA GLY A 425 -8.97 35.13 22.59
C GLY A 425 -8.68 33.87 23.39
N ARG A 426 -7.91 32.95 22.81
CA ARG A 426 -7.65 31.64 23.42
C ARG A 426 -6.75 31.80 24.64
N VAL A 427 -6.99 31.00 25.68
CA VAL A 427 -6.04 30.90 26.79
C VAL A 427 -5.07 29.77 26.47
N ARG A 428 -3.79 30.09 26.25
CA ARG A 428 -2.78 29.11 25.81
C ARG A 428 -2.15 28.34 26.94
N SER A 429 -1.99 28.97 28.10
CA SER A 429 -1.31 28.37 29.23
C SER A 429 -1.89 28.87 30.54
N LEU A 430 -1.81 28.00 31.55
CA LEU A 430 -2.25 28.29 32.90
C LEU A 430 -1.28 27.66 33.91
N ALA A 431 -1.14 28.25 35.09
CA ALA A 431 -0.35 27.68 36.17
C ALA A 431 -0.93 28.05 37.53
N ILE A 432 -1.07 27.07 38.42
CA ILE A 432 -1.47 27.27 39.80
C ILE A 432 -0.23 27.60 40.63
N ASP A 433 -0.37 28.53 41.56
CA ASP A 433 0.72 28.92 42.43
C ASP A 433 1.05 27.80 43.46
N PRO A 434 2.27 27.78 44.04
CA PRO A 434 2.64 26.76 45.01
C PRO A 434 1.83 26.74 46.30
N THR A 435 1.09 27.82 46.62
CA THR A 435 0.18 27.87 47.77
C THR A 435 -1.21 27.31 47.45
N GLY A 436 -1.61 27.28 46.17
CA GLY A 436 -2.89 26.77 45.70
C GLY A 436 -4.04 27.78 45.75
N VAL A 437 -3.74 29.07 45.98
CA VAL A 437 -4.74 30.12 46.12
C VAL A 437 -4.93 30.88 44.80
N TRP A 438 -3.88 31.00 43.99
CA TRP A 438 -3.84 31.86 42.81
C TRP A 438 -3.63 31.05 41.53
N LEU A 439 -4.35 31.45 40.49
CA LEU A 439 -4.20 30.94 39.14
C LEU A 439 -3.59 32.03 38.27
N ALA A 440 -2.51 31.73 37.54
CA ALA A 440 -2.03 32.56 36.45
C ALA A 440 -2.53 31.99 35.11
N SER A 441 -2.92 32.86 34.18
CA SER A 441 -3.27 32.49 32.81
C SER A 441 -2.66 33.45 31.79
N GLY A 442 -2.26 32.91 30.64
CA GLY A 442 -1.74 33.65 29.50
C GLY A 442 -2.64 33.49 28.27
N GLY A 443 -3.02 34.61 27.66
CA GLY A 443 -3.93 34.64 26.51
C GLY A 443 -3.30 35.09 25.20
N ASP A 444 -4.04 34.85 24.11
CA ASP A 444 -3.78 35.45 22.79
C ASP A 444 -3.93 36.98 22.80
N ASP A 445 -4.58 37.57 23.82
CA ASP A 445 -4.71 39.02 23.99
C ASP A 445 -3.43 39.73 24.46
N GLY A 446 -2.32 39.01 24.57
CA GLY A 446 -1.05 39.52 25.07
C GLY A 446 -1.05 39.84 26.57
N THR A 447 -2.09 39.41 27.29
CA THR A 447 -2.22 39.65 28.74
C THR A 447 -1.89 38.41 29.56
N VAL A 448 -1.18 38.62 30.67
CA VAL A 448 -1.09 37.66 31.77
C VAL A 448 -2.04 38.13 32.85
N ARG A 449 -2.86 37.21 33.38
CA ARG A 449 -3.85 37.51 34.41
C ARG A 449 -3.67 36.58 35.59
N VAL A 450 -3.83 37.12 36.79
CA VAL A 450 -3.84 36.35 38.03
C VAL A 450 -5.24 36.41 38.63
N TRP A 451 -5.74 35.24 39.01
CA TRP A 451 -7.10 35.04 39.50
C TRP A 451 -7.07 34.40 40.88
N GLU A 452 -8.08 34.72 41.68
CA GLU A 452 -8.41 33.96 42.88
C GLU A 452 -9.11 32.64 42.48
N LEU A 453 -8.55 31.50 42.89
CA LEU A 453 -8.93 30.18 42.39
C LEU A 453 -10.42 29.84 42.67
N LEU A 454 -10.89 30.10 43.89
CA LEU A 454 -12.23 29.70 44.34
C LEU A 454 -13.35 30.63 43.89
N THR A 455 -13.07 31.92 43.67
CA THR A 455 -14.11 32.90 43.31
C THR A 455 -14.14 33.19 41.82
N GLY A 456 -13.04 32.92 41.11
CA GLY A 456 -12.88 33.31 39.71
C GLY A 456 -12.61 34.81 39.52
N ARG A 457 -12.35 35.56 40.60
CA ARG A 457 -12.08 37.01 40.52
C ARG A 457 -10.69 37.29 39.96
N GLN A 458 -10.61 38.18 38.97
CA GLN A 458 -9.34 38.71 38.49
C GLN A 458 -8.74 39.68 39.53
N LEU A 459 -7.52 39.39 39.99
CA LEU A 459 -6.81 40.21 40.99
C LEU A 459 -5.77 41.12 40.34
N TRP A 460 -5.05 40.60 39.36
CA TRP A 460 -3.98 41.33 38.68
C TRP A 460 -3.96 41.01 37.19
N SER A 461 -3.53 41.97 36.39
CA SER A 461 -3.32 41.79 34.96
C SER A 461 -2.26 42.72 34.43
N VAL A 462 -1.39 42.17 33.59
CA VAL A 462 -0.37 42.92 32.87
C VAL A 462 -0.49 42.62 31.38
N LYS A 463 -0.31 43.65 30.54
CA LYS A 463 -0.19 43.48 29.09
C LYS A 463 1.29 43.58 28.71
N LEU A 464 1.84 42.47 28.22
CA LEU A 464 3.28 42.36 27.97
C LEU A 464 3.66 42.80 26.55
N SER A 465 2.81 42.52 25.56
CA SER A 465 2.96 42.92 24.16
C SER A 465 1.60 43.19 23.54
N ASP A 466 1.57 44.06 22.51
CA ASP A 466 0.37 44.35 21.74
C ASP A 466 0.17 43.39 20.56
N GLU A 467 1.26 42.84 20.01
CA GLU A 467 1.22 41.99 18.80
C GLU A 467 1.34 40.50 19.13
N ASP A 468 2.09 40.16 20.19
CA ASP A 468 2.44 38.77 20.50
C ASP A 468 1.54 38.15 21.57
N ALA A 469 1.15 36.89 21.34
CA ALA A 469 0.43 36.08 22.31
C ALA A 469 1.35 35.59 23.44
N VAL A 470 0.78 35.44 24.63
CA VAL A 470 1.46 34.76 25.75
C VAL A 470 1.41 33.25 25.50
N ASN A 471 2.58 32.63 25.32
CA ASN A 471 2.66 31.21 24.98
C ASN A 471 2.62 30.33 26.23
N VAL A 472 3.42 30.65 27.25
CA VAL A 472 3.52 29.85 28.48
C VAL A 472 3.61 30.73 29.70
N VAL A 473 2.94 30.31 30.77
CA VAL A 473 3.06 30.89 32.11
C VAL A 473 3.41 29.80 33.13
N ARG A 474 4.40 30.04 33.99
CA ARG A 474 4.77 29.11 35.08
C ARG A 474 5.25 29.86 36.32
N TRP A 475 4.71 29.50 37.47
CA TRP A 475 5.19 29.97 38.76
C TRP A 475 6.52 29.32 39.14
N ARG A 476 7.37 30.08 39.83
CA ARG A 476 8.52 29.55 40.54
C ARG A 476 8.03 28.59 41.64
N PRO A 477 8.57 27.36 41.71
CA PRO A 477 8.21 26.42 42.76
C PRO A 477 8.85 26.85 44.09
N GLY A 478 8.05 26.89 45.15
CA GLY A 478 8.47 27.28 46.49
C GLY A 478 7.48 28.26 47.13
N LYS A 479 7.47 28.33 48.47
CA LYS A 479 6.60 29.25 49.23
C LYS A 479 7.31 30.52 49.71
N GLU A 480 8.63 30.56 49.56
CA GLU A 480 9.49 31.63 50.10
C GLU A 480 9.46 32.91 49.25
N ALA A 481 9.26 32.77 47.93
CA ALA A 481 9.15 33.90 47.03
C ALA A 481 8.31 33.54 45.81
N VAL A 482 7.56 34.52 45.34
CA VAL A 482 6.54 34.42 44.29
C VAL A 482 7.09 35.09 43.05
N VAL A 483 7.45 34.30 42.05
CA VAL A 483 7.89 34.80 40.74
C VAL A 483 7.10 34.10 39.66
N LEU A 484 6.54 34.87 38.74
CA LEU A 484 5.81 34.39 37.59
C LEU A 484 6.67 34.56 36.34
N ALA A 485 6.98 33.46 35.66
CA ALA A 485 7.63 33.49 34.35
C ALA A 485 6.58 33.41 33.24
N ALA A 486 6.65 34.33 32.29
CA ALA A 486 5.78 34.36 31.11
C ALA A 486 6.62 34.46 29.82
N SER A 487 6.35 33.62 28.83
CA SER A 487 6.94 33.76 27.48
C SER A 487 6.00 34.50 26.54
N VAL A 488 6.50 35.57 25.93
CA VAL A 488 5.78 36.39 24.94
C VAL A 488 6.73 36.72 23.80
N GLY A 489 6.31 36.40 22.57
CA GLY A 489 7.18 36.51 21.40
C GLY A 489 8.52 35.80 21.64
N ASP A 490 9.61 36.52 21.41
CA ASP A 490 10.99 36.03 21.52
C ASP A 490 11.64 36.27 22.90
N SER A 491 10.87 36.71 23.90
CA SER A 491 11.37 37.09 25.22
C SER A 491 10.63 36.39 26.36
N ILE A 492 11.32 36.28 27.50
CA ILE A 492 10.73 35.81 28.76
C ILE A 492 10.71 36.97 29.73
N TYR A 493 9.57 37.13 30.39
CA TYR A 493 9.32 38.15 31.40
C TYR A 493 9.21 37.47 32.75
N LEU A 494 9.95 37.98 33.74
CA LEU A 494 9.82 37.61 35.14
C LEU A 494 9.07 38.74 35.86
N ALA A 495 7.89 38.40 36.39
CA ALA A 495 7.00 39.31 37.07
C ALA A 495 6.77 38.86 38.52
N VAL A 496 6.58 39.83 39.41
CA VAL A 496 6.09 39.62 40.78
C VAL A 496 4.78 40.41 40.85
N PRO A 497 3.61 39.74 40.92
CA PRO A 497 2.34 40.46 41.00
C PRO A 497 2.19 41.19 42.33
N ASP A 498 1.65 42.41 42.30
CA ASP A 498 1.39 43.26 43.49
C ASP A 498 0.23 42.74 44.38
N VAL A 499 -0.13 41.48 44.24
CA VAL A 499 -1.20 40.80 44.99
C VAL A 499 -0.64 40.21 46.30
N VAL A 500 0.69 40.18 46.45
CA VAL A 500 1.40 39.48 47.53
C VAL A 500 1.61 40.41 48.73
N ASN A 501 1.75 39.82 49.93
CA ASN A 501 2.18 40.57 51.11
C ASN A 501 3.52 41.29 50.85
N PRO A 502 3.72 42.52 51.38
CA PRO A 502 4.95 43.29 51.17
C PRO A 502 6.25 42.59 51.56
N GLU A 503 6.21 41.70 52.57
CA GLU A 503 7.36 40.90 53.00
C GLU A 503 7.78 39.86 51.95
N LEU A 504 6.79 39.14 51.39
CA LEU A 504 7.02 38.15 50.33
C LEU A 504 7.40 38.82 49.01
N GLU A 505 6.84 40.00 48.73
CA GLU A 505 7.24 40.82 47.59
C GLU A 505 8.71 41.20 47.70
N ALA A 506 9.15 41.75 48.85
CA ALA A 506 10.55 42.08 49.10
C ALA A 506 11.49 40.88 48.94
N ALA A 507 11.12 39.71 49.47
CA ALA A 507 11.88 38.47 49.30
C ALA A 507 11.94 38.03 47.82
N SER A 508 10.87 38.22 47.06
CA SER A 508 10.81 37.90 45.63
C SER A 508 11.71 38.82 44.81
N LEU A 509 11.73 40.11 45.15
CA LEU A 509 12.62 41.10 44.55
C LEU A 509 14.08 40.80 44.86
N GLU A 510 14.42 40.45 46.11
CA GLU A 510 15.77 40.07 46.49
C GLU A 510 16.30 38.90 45.66
N VAL A 511 15.46 37.88 45.41
CA VAL A 511 15.82 36.73 44.58
C VAL A 511 16.10 37.13 43.13
N ILE A 512 15.31 38.05 42.56
CA ILE A 512 15.53 38.54 41.19
C ILE A 512 16.77 39.45 41.16
N ASP A 513 16.96 40.31 42.15
CA ASP A 513 18.04 41.29 42.18
C ASP A 513 19.42 40.68 42.46
N ALA A 514 19.47 39.54 43.15
CA ALA A 514 20.71 38.79 43.42
C ALA A 514 21.56 38.56 42.15
N GLY A 515 20.91 38.35 40.99
CA GLY A 515 21.61 38.11 39.73
C GLY A 515 22.31 39.34 39.15
N TRP A 516 21.83 40.56 39.41
CA TRP A 516 22.47 41.78 38.89
C TRP A 516 23.84 42.02 39.53
N GLY A 517 23.99 41.67 40.82
CA GLY A 517 25.27 41.74 41.53
C GLY A 517 26.33 40.83 40.92
N TYR A 518 25.94 39.62 40.49
CA TYR A 518 26.86 38.69 39.83
C TYR A 518 27.27 39.18 38.43
N ALA A 519 26.32 39.66 37.63
CA ALA A 519 26.57 40.14 36.25
C ALA A 519 27.62 41.26 36.18
N THR A 520 27.65 42.16 37.18
CA THR A 520 28.65 43.25 37.25
C THR A 520 30.06 42.77 37.62
N SER A 521 30.19 41.66 38.35
CA SER A 521 31.48 41.11 38.83
C SER A 521 32.27 40.35 37.76
N THR A 522 31.58 39.75 36.78
CA THR A 522 32.19 38.96 35.69
C THR A 522 32.57 39.78 34.44
N GLY A 523 32.63 41.12 34.57
CA GLY A 523 33.21 41.96 33.53
C GLY A 523 34.66 41.55 33.26
N THR A 524 34.99 41.24 32.01
CA THR A 524 36.35 41.03 31.48
C THR A 524 37.09 39.74 31.90
N SER A 525 36.60 38.57 31.46
CA SER A 525 37.47 37.48 30.97
C SER A 525 36.67 36.30 30.42
N ALA A 526 36.48 36.21 29.10
CA ALA A 526 36.41 34.93 28.40
C ALA A 526 36.48 35.10 26.88
N THR A 527 37.50 34.48 26.30
CA THR A 527 37.64 34.17 24.89
C THR A 527 36.61 33.10 24.45
N LYS A 528 35.75 33.41 23.45
CA LYS A 528 35.25 32.54 22.33
C LYS A 528 33.79 32.84 21.87
N LYS A 529 33.70 33.34 20.62
CA LYS A 529 32.72 33.12 19.52
C LYS A 529 31.17 33.11 19.69
N THR A 530 30.56 33.22 20.88
CA THR A 530 29.09 33.40 20.98
C THR A 530 28.74 34.40 22.07
N SER A 531 28.07 35.51 21.73
CA SER A 531 27.61 36.49 22.71
C SER A 531 26.57 35.85 23.65
N PRO A 532 26.79 35.81 24.97
CA PRO A 532 25.81 35.28 25.91
C PRO A 532 24.54 36.15 25.90
N VAL A 533 23.37 35.53 26.11
CA VAL A 533 22.10 36.27 26.25
C VAL A 533 22.19 37.16 27.49
N GLN A 534 22.10 38.47 27.27
CA GLN A 534 22.15 39.46 28.33
C GLN A 534 20.74 39.69 28.89
N TRP A 535 20.61 39.58 30.21
CA TRP A 535 19.38 39.90 30.92
C TRP A 535 19.25 41.41 31.01
N THR A 536 18.05 41.95 30.76
CA THR A 536 17.80 43.39 30.76
C THR A 536 16.71 43.75 31.75
N ARG A 537 16.79 44.98 32.28
CA ARG A 537 15.68 45.55 33.05
C ARG A 537 14.57 45.97 32.09
N PRO A 538 13.29 45.82 32.48
CA PRO A 538 12.16 46.17 31.64
C PRO A 538 12.06 47.68 31.41
N ALA A 539 11.28 48.07 30.39
CA ALA A 539 10.89 49.46 30.18
C ALA A 539 10.04 49.98 31.35
N SER A 540 10.05 51.30 31.59
CA SER A 540 9.35 51.93 32.72
C SER A 540 7.89 51.49 32.85
N SER A 541 7.15 51.41 31.74
CA SER A 541 5.73 51.01 31.74
C SER A 541 5.52 49.57 32.23
N LEU A 542 6.45 48.67 31.92
CA LEU A 542 6.38 47.27 32.36
C LEU A 542 6.87 47.13 33.80
N ALA A 543 7.85 47.94 34.22
CA ALA A 543 8.32 48.00 35.59
C ALA A 543 7.19 48.43 36.55
N ASP A 544 6.41 49.44 36.18
CA ASP A 544 5.25 49.91 36.94
C ASP A 544 4.13 48.85 37.06
N SER A 545 4.15 47.84 36.19
CA SER A 545 3.17 46.75 36.17
C SER A 545 3.63 45.48 36.90
N GLY A 546 4.76 45.53 37.62
CA GLY A 546 5.30 44.41 38.40
C GLY A 546 6.22 43.46 37.62
N VAL A 547 6.78 43.90 36.49
CA VAL A 547 7.79 43.15 35.73
C VAL A 547 9.19 43.62 36.13
N TYR A 548 10.12 42.71 36.41
CA TYR A 548 11.45 43.06 36.94
C TYR A 548 12.63 42.64 36.07
N ALA A 549 12.50 41.56 35.29
CA ALA A 549 13.57 41.11 34.39
C ALA A 549 13.02 40.62 33.06
N VAL A 550 13.77 40.91 31.99
CA VAL A 550 13.48 40.48 30.62
C VAL A 550 14.66 39.70 30.07
N ILE A 551 14.37 38.54 29.46
CA ILE A 551 15.36 37.64 28.87
C ILE A 551 15.08 37.55 27.36
N PRO A 552 15.83 38.26 26.51
CA PRO A 552 15.65 38.19 25.05
C PRO A 552 16.33 36.93 24.49
N LEU A 553 15.54 35.92 24.15
CA LEU A 553 16.04 34.67 23.56
C LEU A 553 16.27 34.79 22.05
N GLY A 554 15.53 35.69 21.39
CA GLY A 554 15.53 35.85 19.92
C GLY A 554 14.74 34.76 19.20
N TYR A 555 14.06 33.88 19.94
CA TYR A 555 13.20 32.83 19.41
C TYR A 555 12.04 32.54 20.36
N ILE A 556 10.90 32.16 19.78
CA ILE A 556 9.67 31.89 20.53
C ILE A 556 9.80 30.66 21.46
N ALA A 557 9.70 30.90 22.76
CA ALA A 557 9.68 29.85 23.78
C ALA A 557 8.26 29.29 23.98
N LYS A 558 8.07 28.00 23.68
CA LYS A 558 6.77 27.30 23.82
C LYS A 558 6.67 26.41 25.06
N SER A 559 7.75 26.21 25.82
CA SER A 559 7.69 25.50 27.09
C SER A 559 8.65 26.13 28.09
N ILE A 560 8.19 26.27 29.33
CA ILE A 560 8.99 26.68 30.50
C ILE A 560 8.80 25.59 31.55
N SER A 561 9.87 25.13 32.17
CA SER A 561 9.81 24.24 33.34
C SER A 561 10.83 24.66 34.38
N TRP A 562 10.36 24.89 35.60
CA TRP A 562 11.23 25.17 36.73
C TRP A 562 11.85 23.90 37.31
N HIS A 563 13.05 24.01 37.85
CA HIS A 563 13.62 23.02 38.74
C HIS A 563 12.99 23.16 40.13
N ARG A 564 12.85 22.06 40.88
CA ARG A 564 12.19 22.01 42.21
C ARG A 564 12.69 23.05 43.24
N ARG A 565 13.94 23.52 43.11
CA ARG A 565 14.55 24.54 44.00
C ARG A 565 14.22 25.98 43.60
N GLY A 566 13.63 26.18 42.42
CA GLY A 566 13.24 27.50 41.93
C GLY A 566 14.38 28.44 41.52
N ASP A 567 15.62 27.96 41.40
CA ASP A 567 16.76 28.76 40.92
C ASP A 567 17.08 28.52 39.43
N TYR A 568 16.81 27.31 38.95
CA TYR A 568 16.98 26.93 37.55
C TYR A 568 15.62 26.83 36.88
N PHE A 569 15.52 27.25 35.63
CA PHE A 569 14.41 26.90 34.75
C PHE A 569 14.91 26.64 33.34
N VAL A 570 14.27 25.69 32.66
CA VAL A 570 14.57 25.32 31.29
C VAL A 570 13.50 25.88 30.37
N THR A 571 13.95 26.37 29.21
CA THR A 571 13.09 26.86 28.15
C THR A 571 13.34 26.08 26.87
N VAL A 572 12.28 25.84 26.11
CA VAL A 572 12.36 25.18 24.81
C VAL A 572 11.77 26.08 23.74
N CYS A 573 12.58 26.34 22.71
CA CYS A 573 12.20 27.10 21.53
C CYS A 573 12.08 26.14 20.33
N PRO A 574 10.89 25.59 20.07
CA PRO A 574 10.66 24.72 18.93
C PRO A 574 10.54 25.52 17.63
N GLY A 575 11.39 25.24 16.65
CA GLY A 575 11.30 25.83 15.31
C GLY A 575 12.18 25.15 14.28
N THR A 576 11.84 25.33 12.99
CA THR A 576 12.74 24.99 11.88
C THR A 576 13.82 26.06 11.70
N SER A 577 13.50 27.31 12.02
CA SER A 577 14.40 28.46 12.03
C SER A 577 15.34 28.48 13.24
N THR A 578 14.97 27.84 14.35
CA THR A 578 15.78 27.80 15.58
C THR A 578 16.97 26.86 15.42
N PRO A 579 18.23 27.33 15.57
CA PRO A 579 19.39 26.45 15.60
C PRO A 579 19.29 25.45 16.75
N ALA A 580 19.60 24.18 16.49
CA ALA A 580 19.44 23.13 17.49
C ALA A 580 20.34 23.30 18.74
N SER A 581 21.41 24.09 18.64
CA SER A 581 22.25 24.46 19.79
C SER A 581 21.59 25.47 20.74
N VAL A 582 20.62 26.24 20.25
CA VAL A 582 19.93 27.30 20.99
C VAL A 582 18.51 26.87 21.42
N ALA A 583 17.98 25.80 20.81
CA ALA A 583 16.61 25.34 21.02
C ALA A 583 16.26 24.97 22.48
N ILE A 584 17.27 24.67 23.33
CA ILE A 584 17.07 24.41 24.75
C ILE A 584 18.04 25.29 25.54
N ALA A 585 17.50 26.15 26.39
CA ALA A 585 18.29 27.01 27.27
C ALA A 585 17.98 26.70 28.74
N ILE A 586 19.02 26.68 29.58
CA ILE A 586 18.89 26.61 31.04
C ILE A 586 19.27 27.97 31.60
N HIS A 587 18.34 28.56 32.33
CA HIS A 587 18.48 29.85 32.98
C HIS A 587 18.77 29.66 34.45
N THR A 588 19.66 30.48 34.99
CA THR A 588 20.00 30.54 36.41
C THR A 588 19.61 31.90 36.94
N LEU A 589 18.63 31.92 37.85
CA LEU A 589 18.03 33.16 38.34
C LEU A 589 19.01 33.93 39.24
N SER A 590 19.67 33.23 40.18
CA SER A 590 20.65 33.83 41.10
C SER A 590 21.87 34.46 40.44
N LYS A 591 22.14 34.16 39.16
CA LYS A 591 23.33 34.64 38.42
C LYS A 591 23.01 35.42 37.15
N HIS A 592 21.73 35.53 36.78
CA HIS A 592 21.29 36.05 35.47
C HIS A 592 22.09 35.47 34.30
N LEU A 593 22.34 34.16 34.36
CA LEU A 593 23.14 33.45 33.37
C LEU A 593 22.26 32.47 32.60
N THR A 594 22.32 32.56 31.28
CA THR A 594 21.67 31.65 30.34
C THR A 594 22.74 30.73 29.72
N GLN A 595 22.54 29.43 29.84
CA GLN A 595 23.43 28.41 29.30
C GLN A 595 22.73 27.55 28.27
N TYR A 596 23.48 27.15 27.24
CA TYR A 596 23.04 26.20 26.22
C TYR A 596 23.76 24.86 26.43
N PRO A 597 23.15 23.89 27.13
CA PRO A 597 23.83 22.64 27.50
C PRO A 597 24.20 21.78 26.29
N PHE A 598 23.51 21.93 25.16
CA PHE A 598 23.71 21.11 23.97
C PHE A 598 24.45 21.87 22.87
N ARG A 599 25.71 21.47 22.59
CA ARG A 599 26.53 22.11 21.54
C ARG A 599 26.24 21.60 20.12
N ARG A 600 25.65 20.41 19.97
CA ARG A 600 25.30 19.81 18.69
C ARG A 600 23.81 19.52 18.64
N ARG A 601 23.26 19.40 17.44
CA ARG A 601 21.89 18.91 17.23
C ARG A 601 21.71 17.58 17.96
N LEU A 602 20.65 17.48 18.75
CA LEU A 602 20.19 16.23 19.35
C LEU A 602 20.03 15.20 18.21
N LYS A 603 20.89 14.17 18.17
CA LYS A 603 20.93 13.19 17.08
C LYS A 603 19.63 12.40 17.00
N GLY A 604 18.76 12.66 16.04
CA GLY A 604 17.51 11.90 15.83
C GLY A 604 16.33 12.39 16.69
N GLY A 605 15.11 12.15 16.21
CA GLY A 605 13.87 12.41 16.95
C GLY A 605 13.13 13.72 16.64
N GLY A 606 13.64 14.57 15.75
CA GLY A 606 12.97 15.83 15.34
C GLY A 606 13.32 17.03 16.23
N SER A 607 12.56 18.12 16.12
CA SER A 607 12.72 19.33 16.94
C SER A 607 12.29 19.09 18.40
N PRO A 608 12.97 19.69 19.40
CA PRO A 608 12.55 19.59 20.80
C PRO A 608 11.20 20.29 20.98
N GLN A 609 10.29 19.68 21.74
CA GLN A 609 8.95 20.21 22.00
C GLN A 609 8.83 20.72 23.44
N VAL A 610 9.20 19.88 24.42
CA VAL A 610 9.07 20.14 25.86
C VAL A 610 10.27 19.57 26.60
N ALA A 611 10.65 20.18 27.73
CA ALA A 611 11.66 19.65 28.64
C ALA A 611 11.24 19.83 30.11
N HIS A 612 11.52 18.81 30.94
CA HIS A 612 11.21 18.80 32.36
C HIS A 612 12.39 18.27 33.18
N PHE A 613 12.64 18.88 34.34
CA PHE A 613 13.59 18.35 35.31
C PHE A 613 12.96 17.15 36.04
N HIS A 614 13.79 16.16 36.35
CA HIS A 614 13.38 15.07 37.21
C HIS A 614 13.05 15.60 38.64
N PRO A 615 12.00 15.09 39.31
CA PRO A 615 11.55 15.59 40.61
C PRO A 615 12.61 15.56 41.74
N SER A 616 13.48 14.53 41.77
CA SER A 616 14.53 14.38 42.78
C SER A 616 15.97 14.29 42.23
N LYS A 617 16.22 13.41 41.24
CA LYS A 617 17.51 13.16 40.60
C LYS A 617 17.95 14.35 39.70
N PRO A 618 19.26 14.59 39.50
CA PRO A 618 19.77 15.67 38.62
C PRO A 618 19.68 15.30 37.13
N ILE A 619 18.50 14.85 36.70
CA ILE A 619 18.23 14.40 35.32
C ILE A 619 17.33 15.43 34.64
N LEU A 620 17.61 15.73 33.37
CA LEU A 620 16.76 16.53 32.50
C LEU A 620 16.15 15.64 31.41
N PHE A 621 14.83 15.56 31.37
CA PHE A 621 14.11 14.93 30.28
C PHE A 621 13.83 15.93 29.17
N VAL A 622 14.16 15.57 27.94
CA VAL A 622 13.92 16.37 26.74
C VAL A 622 13.08 15.54 25.78
N ALA A 623 11.85 16.00 25.51
CA ALA A 623 10.99 15.41 24.50
C ALA A 623 11.24 16.09 23.15
N ASN A 624 11.72 15.31 22.19
CA ASN A 624 11.70 15.68 20.77
C ASN A 624 10.34 15.27 20.17
N GLN A 625 10.12 15.55 18.88
CA GLN A 625 8.88 15.15 18.19
C GLN A 625 8.56 13.64 18.31
N ARG A 626 9.56 12.76 18.29
CA ARG A 626 9.35 11.29 18.24
C ARG A 626 9.94 10.49 19.41
N SER A 627 10.75 11.10 20.26
CA SER A 627 11.50 10.40 21.30
C SER A 627 11.73 11.27 22.52
N ILE A 628 11.82 10.69 23.71
CA ILE A 628 12.16 11.39 24.94
C ILE A 628 13.55 10.93 25.39
N ARG A 629 14.40 11.85 25.84
CA ARG A 629 15.78 11.59 26.23
C ARG A 629 16.05 12.06 27.63
N ALA A 630 16.62 11.20 28.45
CA ALA A 630 17.04 11.51 29.81
C ALA A 630 18.54 11.86 29.81
N TYR A 631 18.88 13.08 30.25
CA TYR A 631 20.26 13.55 30.38
C TYR A 631 20.64 13.72 31.85
N ASP A 632 21.75 13.15 32.27
CA ASP A 632 22.31 13.41 33.61
C ASP A 632 23.12 14.72 33.55
N LEU A 633 22.65 15.74 34.27
CA LEU A 633 23.30 17.06 34.29
C LEU A 633 24.62 17.06 35.06
N SER A 634 24.77 16.14 36.02
CA SER A 634 26.00 16.04 36.82
C SER A 634 27.13 15.42 36.02
N ARG A 635 26.84 14.35 35.28
CA ARG A 635 27.80 13.64 34.42
C ARG A 635 27.92 14.22 33.02
N GLN A 636 26.96 15.05 32.61
CA GLN A 636 26.82 15.60 31.25
C GLN A 636 26.71 14.50 30.18
N THR A 637 26.04 13.39 30.50
CA THR A 637 25.86 12.24 29.62
C THR A 637 24.38 11.94 29.36
N LEU A 638 24.10 11.30 28.23
CA LEU A 638 22.79 10.73 27.94
C LEU A 638 22.64 9.41 28.73
N VAL A 639 21.54 9.28 29.46
CA VAL A 639 21.23 8.09 30.28
C VAL A 639 20.35 7.11 29.50
N LYS A 640 19.20 7.59 29.00
CA LYS A 640 18.19 6.72 28.38
C LYS A 640 17.44 7.42 27.24
N ILE A 641 16.95 6.63 26.29
CA ILE A 641 16.13 7.10 25.15
C ILE A 641 14.82 6.31 25.16
N LEU A 642 13.73 6.98 25.50
CA LEU A 642 12.39 6.42 25.41
C LEU A 642 11.85 6.60 23.99
N ARG A 643 11.17 5.57 23.50
CA ARG A 643 10.56 5.50 22.16
C ARG A 643 9.04 5.33 22.30
N PRO A 644 8.28 6.43 22.40
CA PRO A 644 6.83 6.36 22.59
C PRO A 644 6.06 5.76 21.41
N GLY A 645 6.63 5.75 20.20
CA GLY A 645 5.93 5.27 19.01
C GLY A 645 4.86 6.25 18.51
N ALA A 646 4.81 7.47 19.05
CA ALA A 646 4.10 8.60 18.49
C ALA A 646 4.95 9.30 17.42
N ARG A 647 4.32 9.77 16.34
CA ARG A 647 4.95 10.58 15.30
C ARG A 647 5.21 11.99 15.79
N TRP A 648 4.32 12.51 16.65
CA TRP A 648 4.41 13.88 17.15
C TRP A 648 3.95 14.00 18.62
N ILE A 649 4.91 14.08 19.53
CA ILE A 649 4.70 14.35 20.96
C ILE A 649 4.26 15.80 21.14
N SER A 650 3.22 16.01 21.94
CA SER A 650 2.73 17.35 22.30
C SER A 650 3.26 17.80 23.65
N SER A 651 3.12 16.95 24.67
CA SER A 651 3.54 17.20 26.05
C SER A 651 3.87 15.88 26.74
N PHE A 652 4.57 15.96 27.87
CA PHE A 652 4.79 14.83 28.75
C PHE A 652 4.90 15.33 30.18
N ASP A 653 4.68 14.45 31.15
CA ASP A 653 4.90 14.76 32.55
C ASP A 653 5.51 13.56 33.27
N ILE A 654 6.21 13.85 34.37
CA ILE A 654 6.97 12.86 35.13
C ILE A 654 6.22 12.56 36.43
N HIS A 655 6.09 11.29 36.77
CA HIS A 655 5.42 10.89 38.00
C HIS A 655 6.14 11.51 39.21
N PRO A 656 5.43 12.25 40.08
CA PRO A 656 6.03 12.91 41.22
C PRO A 656 6.56 11.90 42.24
N THR A 657 7.45 12.34 43.12
CA THR A 657 7.89 11.53 44.26
C THR A 657 6.76 11.47 45.29
N SER A 658 6.14 10.30 45.44
CA SER A 658 5.15 10.04 46.49
C SER A 658 5.85 9.57 47.78
N SER A 659 5.12 9.53 48.88
CA SER A 659 5.65 8.99 50.15
C SER A 659 5.93 7.49 50.11
N SER A 660 5.34 6.76 49.16
CA SER A 660 5.43 5.29 49.05
C SER A 660 6.48 4.81 48.05
N THR A 661 6.84 5.65 47.06
CA THR A 661 7.71 5.26 45.93
C THR A 661 8.69 6.38 45.63
N SER A 662 9.94 6.03 45.36
CA SER A 662 10.97 6.94 44.85
C SER A 662 10.58 7.47 43.46
N GLY A 663 9.66 8.44 43.39
CA GLY A 663 9.08 8.84 42.10
C GLY A 663 10.08 9.43 41.11
N GLY A 664 9.67 9.38 39.85
CA GLY A 664 10.48 9.70 38.66
C GLY A 664 10.67 8.54 37.69
N ASP A 665 10.19 7.35 38.04
CA ASP A 665 10.39 6.13 37.24
C ASP A 665 9.28 5.92 36.19
N ASN A 666 8.15 6.62 36.31
CA ASN A 666 7.05 6.60 35.33
C ASN A 666 6.86 7.95 34.64
N LEU A 667 6.52 7.94 33.35
CA LEU A 667 6.18 9.12 32.55
C LEU A 667 4.87 8.91 31.81
N ILE A 668 4.10 9.98 31.66
CA ILE A 668 2.97 10.05 30.72
C ILE A 668 3.35 10.95 29.55
N VAL A 669 2.93 10.56 28.35
CA VAL A 669 3.24 11.28 27.12
C VAL A 669 1.95 11.47 26.33
N GLY A 670 1.61 12.74 26.07
CA GLY A 670 0.56 13.14 25.15
C GLY A 670 1.09 13.26 23.73
N SER A 671 0.25 12.94 22.75
CA SER A 671 0.59 13.07 21.33
C SER A 671 -0.51 13.74 20.53
N TYR A 672 -0.10 14.43 19.46
CA TYR A 672 -1.03 14.96 18.46
C TYR A 672 -1.75 13.82 17.70
N ASP A 673 -1.18 12.62 17.72
CA ASP A 673 -1.75 11.39 17.14
C ASP A 673 -2.90 10.79 17.96
N ARG A 674 -3.43 11.51 18.96
CA ARG A 674 -4.58 11.12 19.80
C ARG A 674 -4.28 9.96 20.76
N ARG A 675 -3.00 9.75 21.08
CA ARG A 675 -2.53 8.67 21.97
C ARG A 675 -1.99 9.25 23.26
N LEU A 676 -2.46 8.73 24.39
CA LEU A 676 -1.87 8.90 25.70
C LEU A 676 -1.03 7.65 26.00
N LEU A 677 0.24 7.85 26.30
CA LEU A 677 1.21 6.77 26.43
C LEU A 677 1.77 6.77 27.85
N TRP A 678 1.65 5.64 28.53
CA TRP A 678 2.29 5.41 29.82
C TRP A 678 3.63 4.72 29.59
N HIS A 679 4.71 5.33 30.05
CA HIS A 679 6.04 4.77 30.06
C HIS A 679 6.46 4.44 31.47
N ASP A 680 6.90 3.20 31.67
CA ASP A 680 7.70 2.81 32.80
C ASP A 680 9.15 2.78 32.34
N VAL A 681 9.98 3.67 32.91
CA VAL A 681 11.37 3.87 32.50
C VAL A 681 12.19 2.63 32.74
N ASP A 682 11.88 1.83 33.75
CA ASP A 682 12.70 0.67 34.12
C ASP A 682 12.24 -0.59 33.38
N LEU A 683 10.95 -0.72 33.07
CA LEU A 683 10.40 -1.85 32.34
C LEU A 683 10.83 -1.90 30.87
N SER A 684 10.69 -0.79 30.13
CA SER A 684 11.00 -0.76 28.68
C SER A 684 11.21 0.65 28.14
N ASP A 685 11.97 0.76 27.04
CA ASP A 685 12.02 2.00 26.26
C ASP A 685 10.70 2.27 25.49
N ARG A 686 9.87 1.23 25.28
CA ARG A 686 8.55 1.30 24.64
C ARG A 686 7.45 1.60 25.68
N PRO A 687 6.28 2.11 25.26
CA PRO A 687 5.19 2.38 26.21
C PRO A 687 4.69 1.08 26.84
N TYR A 688 4.48 1.09 28.15
CA TYR A 688 3.84 0.01 28.91
C TYR A 688 2.37 -0.14 28.52
N LYS A 689 1.64 0.99 28.46
CA LYS A 689 0.23 1.03 28.09
C LYS A 689 -0.04 2.17 27.12
N THR A 690 -0.81 1.89 26.08
CA THR A 690 -1.28 2.87 25.10
C THR A 690 -2.78 3.06 25.26
N LEU A 691 -3.20 4.29 25.52
CA LEU A 691 -4.60 4.65 25.71
C LEU A 691 -5.05 5.57 24.55
N ARG A 692 -6.19 5.24 23.94
CA ARG A 692 -6.76 5.97 22.79
C ARG A 692 -8.23 6.29 23.05
N TYR A 693 -8.47 7.24 23.95
CA TYR A 693 -9.82 7.64 24.32
C TYR A 693 -10.26 8.96 23.67
N HIS A 694 -9.33 9.74 23.14
CA HIS A 694 -9.62 11.04 22.53
C HIS A 694 -9.86 10.95 21.03
N GLN A 695 -10.77 11.78 20.53
CA GLN A 695 -11.06 11.86 19.09
C GLN A 695 -10.12 12.82 18.35
N LYS A 696 -9.50 13.77 19.07
CA LYS A 696 -8.57 14.76 18.53
C LYS A 696 -7.24 14.77 19.30
N ALA A 697 -6.31 15.60 18.84
CA ALA A 697 -4.96 15.69 19.39
C ALA A 697 -4.95 15.98 20.89
N ILE A 698 -4.07 15.31 21.63
CA ILE A 698 -3.84 15.60 23.05
C ILE A 698 -2.86 16.77 23.16
N ARG A 699 -3.20 17.78 23.97
CA ARG A 699 -2.41 19.01 24.12
C ARG A 699 -1.52 18.97 25.35
N ALA A 700 -2.11 18.80 26.52
CA ALA A 700 -1.41 18.74 27.80
C ALA A 700 -1.73 17.45 28.54
N VAL A 701 -0.71 16.89 29.20
CA VAL A 701 -0.83 15.78 30.16
C VAL A 701 -0.15 16.21 31.45
N LYS A 702 -0.77 15.94 32.60
CA LYS A 702 -0.24 16.31 33.91
C LYS A 702 -0.57 15.31 35.01
N TYR A 703 0.42 15.01 35.84
CA TYR A 703 0.25 14.31 37.11
C TYR A 703 -0.21 15.25 38.21
N HIS A 704 -1.02 14.72 39.12
CA HIS A 704 -1.29 15.38 40.38
C HIS A 704 -0.06 15.22 41.31
N PRO A 705 0.40 16.28 42.02
CA PRO A 705 1.60 16.21 42.86
C PRO A 705 1.57 15.18 44.01
N HIS A 706 0.40 15.00 44.66
CA HIS A 706 0.22 14.10 45.81
C HIS A 706 -0.71 12.88 45.57
N TYR A 707 -1.92 13.08 45.05
CA TYR A 707 -2.82 11.97 44.72
C TYR A 707 -2.33 11.14 43.53
N PRO A 708 -2.66 9.84 43.46
CA PRO A 708 -2.35 8.96 42.32
C PRO A 708 -3.27 9.25 41.12
N LEU A 709 -3.41 10.52 40.76
CA LEU A 709 -4.25 11.01 39.68
C LEU A 709 -3.38 11.61 38.59
N PHE A 710 -3.84 11.48 37.36
CA PHE A 710 -3.32 12.25 36.25
C PHE A 710 -4.45 12.55 35.28
N ALA A 711 -4.23 13.52 34.42
CA ALA A 711 -5.19 13.88 33.41
C ALA A 711 -4.53 14.27 32.10
N ASP A 712 -5.28 14.06 31.03
CA ASP A 712 -4.98 14.52 29.69
C ASP A 712 -6.06 15.48 29.20
N THR A 713 -5.70 16.26 28.18
CA THR A 713 -6.56 17.27 27.58
C THR A 713 -6.46 17.18 26.07
N SER A 714 -7.57 17.40 25.38
CA SER A 714 -7.63 17.27 23.93
C SER A 714 -8.32 18.44 23.25
N ASP A 715 -8.01 18.57 21.96
CA ASP A 715 -8.66 19.48 21.03
C ASP A 715 -10.16 19.16 20.79
N ASP A 716 -10.66 18.02 21.28
CA ASP A 716 -12.09 17.68 21.28
C ASP A 716 -12.91 18.45 22.34
N GLY A 717 -12.24 19.22 23.20
CA GLY A 717 -12.87 20.02 24.27
C GLY A 717 -13.15 19.21 25.54
N SER A 718 -12.63 17.99 25.63
CA SER A 718 -12.73 17.15 26.82
C SER A 718 -11.39 17.00 27.55
N LEU A 719 -11.49 16.71 28.83
CA LEU A 719 -10.38 16.25 29.67
C LEU A 719 -10.73 14.87 30.21
N GLN A 720 -9.75 13.98 30.34
CA GLN A 720 -9.98 12.69 31.00
C GLN A 720 -9.12 12.58 32.23
N ILE A 721 -9.75 12.12 33.31
CA ILE A 721 -9.13 11.88 34.59
C ILE A 721 -8.88 10.39 34.73
N PHE A 722 -7.68 10.05 35.15
CA PHE A 722 -7.24 8.69 35.39
C PHE A 722 -6.70 8.55 36.80
N HIS A 723 -6.88 7.36 37.35
CA HIS A 723 -6.15 6.89 38.51
C HIS A 723 -4.96 6.06 38.02
N GLY A 724 -3.75 6.44 38.41
CA GLY A 724 -2.51 5.74 38.09
C GLY A 724 -1.78 5.39 39.37
N SER A 725 -2.03 4.19 39.92
CA SER A 725 -1.31 3.73 41.10
C SER A 725 -0.01 3.05 40.69
N VAL A 726 1.10 3.66 41.08
CA VAL A 726 2.44 3.08 41.00
C VAL A 726 2.76 2.43 42.33
N THR A 727 2.89 1.12 42.33
CA THR A 727 3.35 0.34 43.48
C THR A 727 4.86 0.52 43.66
N GLY A 728 5.34 0.56 44.91
CA GLY A 728 6.77 0.66 45.21
C GLY A 728 7.53 -0.67 45.06
N ASP A 729 6.81 -1.76 44.83
CA ASP A 729 7.39 -3.08 44.58
C ASP A 729 7.82 -3.21 43.11
N LEU A 730 9.12 -3.44 42.91
CA LEU A 730 9.79 -3.49 41.60
C LEU A 730 9.19 -4.53 40.64
N LEU A 731 8.54 -5.58 41.16
CA LEU A 731 7.97 -6.65 40.35
C LEU A 731 6.51 -6.39 39.92
N SER A 732 5.89 -5.34 40.45
CA SER A 732 4.48 -5.03 40.21
C SER A 732 4.32 -3.86 39.26
N ASN A 733 3.49 -4.03 38.24
CA ASN A 733 3.24 -2.98 37.25
C ASN A 733 2.21 -1.96 37.75
N ALA A 734 2.26 -0.75 37.20
CA ALA A 734 1.30 0.30 37.50
C ALA A 734 -0.13 -0.09 37.07
N ASN A 735 -1.12 0.14 37.95
CA ASN A 735 -2.53 -0.03 37.62
C ASN A 735 -3.13 1.30 37.18
N ILE A 736 -3.73 1.31 35.97
CA ILE A 736 -4.23 2.52 35.31
C ILE A 736 -5.71 2.34 35.01
N VAL A 737 -6.54 3.15 35.66
CA VAL A 737 -8.00 3.09 35.63
C VAL A 737 -8.56 4.43 35.14
N PRO A 738 -9.35 4.46 34.06
CA PRO A 738 -10.08 5.66 33.66
C PRO A 738 -11.19 5.97 34.66
N LEU A 739 -11.28 7.22 35.12
CA LEU A 739 -12.26 7.63 36.13
C LEU A 739 -13.41 8.41 35.51
N LYS A 740 -13.11 9.58 34.91
CA LYS A 740 -14.14 10.51 34.44
C LYS A 740 -13.70 11.28 33.20
N VAL A 741 -14.64 11.47 32.28
CA VAL A 741 -14.49 12.40 31.16
C VAL A 741 -15.20 13.71 31.52
N LEU A 742 -14.43 14.78 31.65
CA LEU A 742 -14.90 16.13 31.93
C LEU A 742 -15.16 16.85 30.61
N LYS A 743 -16.43 17.21 30.37
CA LYS A 743 -16.85 17.96 29.19
C LYS A 743 -17.39 19.31 29.62
N GLY A 744 -17.04 20.35 28.86
CA GLY A 744 -17.60 21.68 29.09
C GLY A 744 -17.03 22.76 28.19
N HIS A 745 -15.74 22.66 27.83
CA HIS A 745 -15.09 23.62 26.94
C HIS A 745 -15.74 23.62 25.56
N LYS A 746 -15.90 24.82 24.98
CA LYS A 746 -16.41 24.96 23.62
C LYS A 746 -15.25 24.84 22.62
N VAL A 747 -15.39 23.96 21.64
CA VAL A 747 -14.41 23.82 20.56
C VAL A 747 -14.52 25.01 19.61
N THR A 748 -13.41 25.70 19.36
CA THR A 748 -13.33 26.88 18.47
C THR A 748 -12.18 26.73 17.49
N GLY A 749 -12.47 26.72 16.18
CA GLY A 749 -11.45 26.56 15.14
C GLY A 749 -10.65 25.25 15.30
N ASP A 750 -11.38 24.15 15.55
CA ASP A 750 -10.85 22.81 15.84
C ASP A 750 -10.00 22.63 17.09
N LEU A 751 -9.79 23.70 17.87
CA LEU A 751 -9.09 23.67 19.15
C LEU A 751 -10.08 23.56 20.31
N GLY A 752 -9.69 22.76 21.31
CA GLY A 752 -10.46 22.48 22.51
C GLY A 752 -9.76 23.01 23.75
N VAL A 753 -9.22 22.09 24.56
CA VAL A 753 -8.47 22.42 25.78
C VAL A 753 -6.97 22.45 25.48
N LEU A 754 -6.30 23.54 25.82
CA LEU A 754 -4.91 23.82 25.43
C LEU A 754 -3.89 23.52 26.52
N ASP A 755 -4.22 23.76 27.80
CA ASP A 755 -3.34 23.50 28.94
C ASP A 755 -4.15 23.02 30.15
N LEU A 756 -3.45 22.38 31.09
CA LEU A 756 -3.98 21.77 32.30
C LEU A 756 -2.98 21.95 33.43
N ASP A 757 -3.47 22.16 34.64
CA ASP A 757 -2.66 22.09 35.85
C ASP A 757 -3.49 21.54 37.03
N TRP A 758 -2.81 20.90 37.97
CA TRP A 758 -3.42 20.34 39.17
C TRP A 758 -3.19 21.25 40.36
N HIS A 759 -4.21 21.36 41.22
CA HIS A 759 -4.04 22.01 42.50
C HIS A 759 -3.00 21.22 43.32
N PRO A 760 -2.09 21.89 44.05
CA PRO A 760 -0.95 21.21 44.68
C PRO A 760 -1.36 20.20 45.75
N ARG A 761 -2.51 20.37 46.39
CA ARG A 761 -2.98 19.56 47.53
C ARG A 761 -4.28 18.79 47.26
N GLU A 762 -5.37 19.52 47.01
CA GLU A 762 -6.69 18.97 46.69
C GLU A 762 -6.78 18.35 45.30
N ALA A 763 -7.70 17.40 45.11
CA ALA A 763 -7.97 16.73 43.84
C ALA A 763 -8.75 17.61 42.83
N TRP A 764 -8.33 18.86 42.67
CA TRP A 764 -8.91 19.83 41.75
C TRP A 764 -7.98 20.06 40.58
N CYS A 765 -8.53 20.23 39.38
CA CYS A 765 -7.74 20.59 38.21
C CYS A 765 -8.28 21.84 37.54
N VAL A 766 -7.40 22.61 36.92
CA VAL A 766 -7.75 23.79 36.13
C VAL A 766 -7.37 23.56 34.68
N SER A 767 -8.21 24.04 33.79
CA SER A 767 -8.08 23.84 32.35
C SER A 767 -8.24 25.15 31.59
N ALA A 768 -7.45 25.33 30.53
CA ALA A 768 -7.49 26.49 29.65
C ALA A 768 -8.12 26.12 28.32
N GLY A 769 -9.15 26.85 27.92
CA GLY A 769 -9.89 26.62 26.68
C GLY A 769 -9.49 27.55 25.55
N ALA A 770 -9.60 27.04 24.32
CA ALA A 770 -9.63 27.87 23.13
C ALA A 770 -10.86 28.81 23.08
N ASP A 771 -11.90 28.51 23.87
CA ASP A 771 -13.07 29.38 24.06
C ASP A 771 -12.79 30.67 24.86
N GLY A 772 -11.55 30.88 25.30
CA GLY A 772 -11.11 32.06 26.05
C GLY A 772 -11.47 32.02 27.53
N THR A 773 -11.87 30.86 28.04
CA THR A 773 -12.18 30.65 29.46
C THR A 773 -11.17 29.71 30.11
N CYS A 774 -10.89 29.95 31.39
CA CYS A 774 -10.33 28.90 32.25
C CYS A 774 -11.47 28.28 33.07
N ARG A 775 -11.32 27.01 33.46
CA ARG A 775 -12.31 26.31 34.27
C ARG A 775 -11.64 25.49 35.35
N LEU A 776 -12.16 25.60 36.57
CA LEU A 776 -11.78 24.78 37.72
C LEU A 776 -12.76 23.62 37.86
N TRP A 777 -12.23 22.43 38.00
CA TRP A 777 -12.97 21.19 38.19
C TRP A 777 -12.72 20.67 39.61
N MET A 778 -13.80 20.31 40.29
CA MET A 778 -13.81 19.80 41.66
C MET A 778 -14.55 18.47 41.80
#